data_AF-A0A6B0XD26-F1
#
_entry.id   AF-A0A6B0XD26-F1
#
_cell.length_a   1.000
_cell.length_b   1.000
_cell.length_c   1.000
_cell.angle_alpha   90.00
_cell.angle_beta   90.00
_cell.angle_gamma   90.00
#
_symmetry.space_group_name_H-M   'P 1'
#
loop_
_entity.id
_entity.type
_entity.pdbx_description
1 polymer ?
#
loop_
_entity_poly.entity_id
_entity_poly.type
_entity_poly.pdbx_seq_one_letter_code
_entity_poly.pdbx_strand_id
1 'polypeptide(L)'
;MRSAALLLNSTRIRVGVGRERRERGWVGAQRLTDPLRTALVCSALTLSAVCLCWGQEGYSLDPGRVVVDSKAHWERWHSAANTVQISDEGVKPSFIRKHTRLEIDGEEVVVPGINAVLNAAEFGGGVLNAGSNRSSGIDLMDGRMDTFWEPDPSDLLQDWWVQIDLGRTVSATKIVLKFVGEDLGDPFLQFKVTTSQGQKTLGQLLFRTRFTTDAPNKNERVFEIDLTGQLPTKWPDALGDFTGDVIQYVGVGITDSDFGRARQVSQSEYDSLPADQQGEIDYFRREASEEVRLLDGKEDWEALAGTERQGPVVYYRREIPRLAEIEVWTIGDNIGTGVLERGGRVTARENINKGAAVVDGDLFGEVVFWSANGSYDPNKLPIADPRDAERSMFIDLGGSYFVDNIRILHALPNPPPFRAYRIQLSDGSTNAGGELAWKTVGSLSDIVRGQNFHDFKFPLTKVEHFAFTYRLHDRSTYEPGQGSHGVSEVQFFGEGFLPESQISSEFGGEAPFIEVARTPQNLATIEWEADVPPGANLILQTRTGDTVESITRYYKKNGDLFPGTEEEAAKAWETDKKFFGEASVGPIITETLPGDDWSGWSQPYFDSGAKITSPSPRRFVAIRAIFLTEDPKAAATLRSVALNFVTPVAGAVVGEVLPSRLEEIGTKQQLSYFIRSTFESGSRGFDEILIEAPDDVGMKLKQVNVNVTGQDAVTFTAESEGFKVVMETDSLWVRLPAAIKTTSGSALVELQFEATIFGFNTFFIGSMGHSQFKNSWQRVDDGDANGVVDSETTVVLALERGQLLGDLQVDRVFTPNGDGVNDELEVSFSLMRVLSSAPVQVEVYDLAGRPVARIAETTITAGRHTVTWTGVDQSGAIVPPGIYLMHIDLKVDSTSKKKTSVHRLVRVAY
;
A
#
# COMPACT_ATOMS: atom_id res chain seq x y z
N MET A 1 16.80 33.53 28.24
CA MET A 1 17.21 34.91 28.58
C MET A 1 17.05 35.78 27.34
N ARG A 2 16.36 36.91 27.50
CA ARG A 2 16.30 38.14 26.68
C ARG A 2 16.00 38.04 25.17
N SER A 3 14.72 38.28 24.87
CA SER A 3 14.25 39.01 23.69
C SER A 3 13.98 40.48 24.05
N ALA A 4 14.16 41.39 23.09
CA ALA A 4 13.63 42.76 23.02
C ALA A 4 13.75 43.19 21.55
N ALA A 5 12.85 43.93 20.90
CA ALA A 5 11.56 44.54 21.19
C ALA A 5 10.93 44.91 19.84
N LEU A 6 9.59 45.06 19.74
CA LEU A 6 8.96 46.32 19.33
C LEU A 6 7.42 46.22 19.35
N LEU A 7 6.83 47.36 19.73
CA LEU A 7 5.43 47.63 20.05
C LEU A 7 4.52 47.63 18.82
N LEU A 8 3.23 47.31 19.03
CA LEU A 8 2.10 48.08 18.47
C LEU A 8 0.82 47.88 19.28
N ASN A 9 0.07 48.97 19.38
CA ASN A 9 -0.92 49.32 20.40
C ASN A 9 -2.23 48.52 20.36
N SER A 10 -2.76 48.27 21.57
CA SER A 10 -4.13 47.83 21.83
C SER A 10 -5.08 49.03 21.95
N THR A 11 -6.27 48.93 21.36
CA THR A 11 -7.41 49.80 21.72
C THR A 11 -8.56 48.92 22.19
N ARG A 12 -8.77 48.91 23.51
CA ARG A 12 -9.99 48.37 24.16
C ARG A 12 -11.10 49.42 24.06
N ILE A 13 -12.33 49.01 23.73
CA ILE A 13 -13.53 49.76 24.13
C ILE A 13 -14.52 48.83 24.82
N ARG A 14 -14.90 49.25 26.02
CA ARG A 14 -15.84 48.64 26.97
C ARG A 14 -17.29 48.76 26.49
N VAL A 15 -18.06 47.73 26.81
CA VAL A 15 -19.53 47.73 26.86
C VAL A 15 -20.00 48.67 27.98
N GLY A 16 -20.95 49.56 27.67
CA GLY A 16 -21.61 50.46 28.60
C GLY A 16 -23.07 50.64 28.23
N VAL A 17 -23.95 50.27 29.17
CA VAL A 17 -25.41 50.26 29.11
C VAL A 17 -26.00 51.68 29.05
N GLY A 18 -27.04 51.90 28.26
CA GLY A 18 -27.81 53.15 28.25
C GLY A 18 -29.16 53.02 27.55
N ARG A 19 -30.20 53.39 28.27
CA ARG A 19 -31.65 53.19 28.05
C ARG A 19 -32.27 54.29 27.17
N GLU A 20 -33.51 54.03 26.74
CA GLU A 20 -34.56 55.01 26.33
C GLU A 20 -34.41 55.69 24.96
N ARG A 21 -35.47 56.05 24.21
CA ARG A 21 -36.91 55.73 24.10
C ARG A 21 -37.39 56.66 22.97
N ARG A 22 -38.31 56.20 22.10
CA ARG A 22 -39.32 57.03 21.36
C ARG A 22 -38.75 58.03 20.31
N GLU A 23 -39.41 58.40 19.22
CA GLU A 23 -40.74 58.20 18.67
C GLU A 23 -40.78 58.86 17.28
N ARG A 24 -41.79 58.48 16.48
CA ARG A 24 -42.36 59.19 15.31
C ARG A 24 -41.53 59.15 14.02
N GLY A 25 -42.12 58.89 12.86
CA GLY A 25 -43.52 58.72 12.54
C GLY A 25 -43.84 59.34 11.18
N TRP A 26 -44.38 58.48 10.32
CA TRP A 26 -45.49 58.71 9.39
C TRP A 26 -45.28 59.32 7.99
N VAL A 27 -46.18 58.80 7.14
CA VAL A 27 -46.66 59.19 5.81
C VAL A 27 -45.83 58.66 4.65
N GLY A 28 -46.31 57.83 3.72
CA GLY A 28 -47.66 57.40 3.37
C GLY A 28 -47.88 57.57 1.85
N ALA A 29 -48.41 56.51 1.20
CA ALA A 29 -48.93 56.44 -0.19
C ALA A 29 -47.90 56.31 -1.34
N GLN A 30 -48.13 55.58 -2.45
CA GLN A 30 -49.03 54.48 -2.84
C GLN A 30 -48.49 53.93 -4.18
N ARG A 31 -48.45 52.59 -4.28
CA ARG A 31 -48.58 51.68 -5.45
C ARG A 31 -48.14 52.13 -6.87
N LEU A 32 -47.30 51.31 -7.53
CA LEU A 32 -47.67 50.38 -8.64
C LEU A 32 -46.42 49.71 -9.27
N THR A 33 -46.45 48.37 -9.35
CA THR A 33 -45.91 47.44 -10.39
C THR A 33 -44.47 47.58 -10.90
N ASP A 34 -43.58 46.61 -10.65
CA ASP A 34 -43.40 45.40 -11.49
C ASP A 34 -42.28 44.46 -10.93
N PRO A 35 -42.40 43.10 -11.03
CA PRO A 35 -41.48 42.16 -10.40
C PRO A 35 -40.58 41.46 -11.43
N LEU A 36 -39.42 42.01 -11.79
CA LEU A 36 -38.52 41.32 -12.76
C LEU A 36 -37.01 41.49 -12.53
N ARG A 37 -36.55 41.82 -11.30
CA ARG A 37 -35.10 41.91 -11.01
C ARG A 37 -34.59 41.22 -9.74
N THR A 38 -35.43 40.50 -9.01
CA THR A 38 -35.03 39.82 -7.76
C THR A 38 -35.14 38.28 -7.82
N ALA A 39 -35.15 37.71 -9.03
CA ALA A 39 -35.13 36.26 -9.23
C ALA A 39 -33.80 35.73 -9.81
N LEU A 40 -32.86 36.61 -10.22
CA LEU A 40 -31.61 36.18 -10.87
C LEU A 40 -30.36 36.26 -9.98
N VAL A 41 -30.44 36.79 -8.76
CA VAL A 41 -29.30 36.86 -7.83
C VAL A 41 -29.42 35.83 -6.70
N CYS A 42 -30.62 35.39 -6.33
CA CYS A 42 -30.81 34.32 -5.34
C CYS A 42 -30.64 32.91 -5.92
N SER A 43 -30.78 32.72 -7.23
CA SER A 43 -30.53 31.42 -7.89
C SER A 43 -29.04 31.16 -8.13
N ALA A 44 -28.22 32.21 -8.32
CA ALA A 44 -26.77 32.06 -8.49
C ALA A 44 -26.04 31.77 -7.16
N LEU A 45 -26.53 32.31 -6.04
CA LEU A 45 -25.96 32.08 -4.70
C LEU A 45 -26.44 30.77 -4.04
N THR A 46 -27.55 30.19 -4.49
CA THR A 46 -27.98 28.84 -4.05
C THR A 46 -27.38 27.73 -4.91
N LEU A 47 -27.07 27.97 -6.20
CA LEU A 47 -26.27 27.04 -7.00
C LEU A 47 -24.79 27.02 -6.61
N SER A 48 -24.23 28.15 -6.12
CA SER A 48 -22.82 28.18 -5.70
C SER A 48 -22.59 27.58 -4.30
N ALA A 49 -23.61 27.58 -3.42
CA ALA A 49 -23.52 27.02 -2.08
C ALA A 49 -23.86 25.52 -1.98
N VAL A 50 -24.53 24.95 -2.99
CA VAL A 50 -24.75 23.49 -3.08
C VAL A 50 -23.54 22.77 -3.71
N CYS A 51 -22.74 23.45 -4.54
CA CYS A 51 -21.49 22.88 -5.06
C CYS A 51 -20.32 22.87 -4.06
N LEU A 52 -20.42 23.56 -2.92
CA LEU A 52 -19.31 23.67 -1.96
C LEU A 52 -19.31 22.59 -0.87
N CYS A 53 -20.31 21.71 -0.83
CA CYS A 53 -20.35 20.58 0.11
C CYS A 53 -19.91 19.24 -0.51
N TRP A 54 -19.59 19.19 -1.81
CA TRP A 54 -19.25 17.94 -2.51
C TRP A 54 -17.75 17.64 -2.52
N GLY A 55 -16.91 18.58 -2.05
CA GLY A 55 -15.44 18.46 -2.09
C GLY A 55 -14.80 17.82 -0.86
N GLN A 56 -15.54 17.11 0.00
CA GLN A 56 -15.00 16.51 1.23
C GLN A 56 -15.27 15.01 1.43
N GLU A 57 -16.06 14.40 0.56
CA GLU A 57 -16.36 12.96 0.62
C GLU A 57 -15.45 12.23 -0.38
N GLY A 58 -14.91 11.07 0.00
CA GLY A 58 -13.96 10.30 -0.83
C GLY A 58 -14.58 9.64 -2.07
N TYR A 59 -15.75 10.13 -2.49
CA TYR A 59 -16.60 9.65 -3.57
C TYR A 59 -17.69 10.69 -3.87
N SER A 60 -18.37 10.52 -5.01
CA SER A 60 -19.62 11.20 -5.35
C SER A 60 -20.77 10.19 -5.42
N LEU A 61 -21.98 10.65 -5.07
CA LEU A 61 -23.18 9.81 -5.04
C LEU A 61 -24.19 10.26 -6.11
N ASP A 62 -24.37 9.42 -7.12
CA ASP A 62 -25.38 9.52 -8.15
C ASP A 62 -26.58 8.61 -7.84
N PRO A 63 -27.76 8.84 -8.44
CA PRO A 63 -28.90 7.93 -8.29
C PRO A 63 -28.56 6.49 -8.73
N GLY A 64 -28.41 5.60 -7.75
CA GLY A 64 -28.07 4.19 -7.98
C GLY A 64 -26.59 3.94 -8.27
N ARG A 65 -25.70 4.91 -8.04
CA ARG A 65 -24.28 4.77 -8.34
C ARG A 65 -23.40 5.56 -7.38
N VAL A 66 -22.30 4.96 -6.93
CA VAL A 66 -21.18 5.64 -6.27
C VAL A 66 -20.06 5.78 -7.30
N VAL A 67 -19.42 6.95 -7.39
CA VAL A 67 -18.33 7.21 -8.35
C VAL A 67 -17.11 7.82 -7.64
N VAL A 68 -15.94 7.27 -7.93
CA VAL A 68 -14.62 7.73 -7.47
C VAL A 68 -13.73 7.92 -8.69
N ASP A 69 -13.50 9.16 -9.11
CA ASP A 69 -12.84 9.49 -10.38
C ASP A 69 -11.98 10.77 -10.34
N SER A 70 -11.66 11.29 -9.14
CA SER A 70 -10.92 12.53 -8.99
C SER A 70 -9.79 12.40 -7.96
N LYS A 71 -8.74 13.21 -8.13
CA LYS A 71 -7.63 13.28 -7.17
C LYS A 71 -8.13 13.53 -5.74
N ALA A 72 -9.09 14.44 -5.57
CA ALA A 72 -9.67 14.78 -4.27
C ALA A 72 -10.43 13.60 -3.65
N HIS A 73 -11.10 12.76 -4.46
CA HIS A 73 -11.71 11.54 -3.96
C HIS A 73 -10.63 10.56 -3.44
N TRP A 74 -9.60 10.32 -4.24
CA TRP A 74 -8.52 9.39 -3.92
C TRP A 74 -7.70 9.82 -2.69
N GLU A 75 -7.40 11.12 -2.53
CA GLU A 75 -6.68 11.67 -1.37
C GLU A 75 -7.40 11.40 -0.04
N ARG A 76 -8.70 11.08 -0.08
CA ARG A 76 -9.48 10.74 1.11
C ARG A 76 -9.36 9.27 1.50
N TRP A 77 -9.03 8.39 0.55
CA TRP A 77 -8.87 6.97 0.79
C TRP A 77 -7.62 6.69 1.63
N HIS A 78 -7.63 5.56 2.34
CA HIS A 78 -6.55 5.16 3.21
C HIS A 78 -5.55 4.26 2.50
N SER A 79 -4.26 4.56 2.68
CA SER A 79 -3.13 3.75 2.26
C SER A 79 -1.99 3.93 3.25
N ALA A 80 -1.07 2.97 3.33
CA ALA A 80 0.17 3.19 4.06
C ALA A 80 0.94 4.37 3.47
N ALA A 81 1.55 5.19 4.31
CA ALA A 81 2.23 6.43 3.90
C ALA A 81 3.24 6.16 2.77
N ASN A 82 3.26 7.02 1.75
CA ASN A 82 4.22 6.94 0.65
C ASN A 82 4.24 5.60 -0.13
N THR A 83 3.23 4.73 0.00
CA THR A 83 3.14 3.46 -0.77
C THR A 83 2.38 3.61 -2.09
N VAL A 84 1.55 4.64 -2.22
CA VAL A 84 0.84 4.99 -3.46
C VAL A 84 1.06 6.47 -3.80
N GLN A 85 1.05 6.76 -5.09
CA GLN A 85 1.05 8.10 -5.66
C GLN A 85 -0.36 8.42 -6.15
N ILE A 86 -0.88 9.58 -5.74
CA ILE A 86 -2.20 10.08 -6.12
C ILE A 86 -2.02 11.33 -6.96
N SER A 87 -2.60 11.33 -8.16
CA SER A 87 -2.52 12.42 -9.13
C SER A 87 -3.85 12.59 -9.87
N ASP A 88 -3.94 13.57 -10.76
CA ASP A 88 -5.11 13.75 -11.63
C ASP A 88 -5.29 12.58 -12.61
N GLU A 89 -4.25 11.78 -12.86
CA GLU A 89 -4.33 10.58 -13.69
C GLU A 89 -4.92 9.36 -12.95
N GLY A 90 -5.07 9.44 -11.62
CA GLY A 90 -5.51 8.35 -10.76
C GLY A 90 -4.49 7.96 -9.69
N VAL A 91 -4.61 6.72 -9.21
CA VAL A 91 -3.77 6.13 -8.17
C VAL A 91 -2.87 5.06 -8.77
N LYS A 92 -1.58 5.09 -8.41
CA LYS A 92 -0.61 4.05 -8.79
C LYS A 92 0.35 3.77 -7.62
N PRO A 93 1.01 2.61 -7.56
CA PRO A 93 2.08 2.35 -6.60
C PRO A 93 3.18 3.42 -6.65
N SER A 94 3.79 3.69 -5.49
CA SER A 94 5.00 4.51 -5.42
C SER A 94 6.19 3.82 -6.09
N PHE A 95 7.17 4.62 -6.50
CA PHE A 95 8.42 4.15 -7.13
C PHE A 95 9.62 4.49 -6.24
N ILE A 96 10.44 3.49 -5.91
CA ILE A 96 11.73 3.67 -5.21
C ILE A 96 12.82 3.91 -6.25
N ARG A 97 13.61 4.97 -6.07
CA ARG A 97 14.64 5.37 -7.04
C ARG A 97 16.01 4.88 -6.63
N LYS A 98 16.77 4.44 -7.64
CA LYS A 98 18.23 4.23 -7.55
C LYS A 98 19.00 5.00 -8.61
N HIS A 99 18.29 5.62 -9.55
CA HIS A 99 18.81 6.44 -10.63
C HIS A 99 17.98 7.72 -10.74
N THR A 100 18.61 8.77 -11.25
CA THR A 100 17.98 10.04 -11.60
C THR A 100 17.89 10.14 -13.12
N ARG A 101 16.71 10.49 -13.63
CA ARG A 101 16.51 10.84 -15.04
C ARG A 101 16.71 12.35 -15.18
N LEU A 102 17.62 12.74 -16.05
CA LEU A 102 17.91 14.14 -16.36
C LEU A 102 17.60 14.36 -17.84
N GLU A 103 17.07 15.54 -18.18
CA GLU A 103 16.98 15.97 -19.57
C GLU A 103 18.18 16.86 -19.87
N ILE A 104 19.05 16.42 -20.79
CA ILE A 104 20.24 17.15 -21.21
C ILE A 104 20.15 17.33 -22.71
N ASP A 105 20.10 18.58 -23.18
CA ASP A 105 19.98 18.93 -24.59
C ASP A 105 18.78 18.26 -25.32
N GLY A 106 17.69 18.02 -24.59
CA GLY A 106 16.48 17.35 -25.11
C GLY A 106 16.56 15.82 -25.15
N GLU A 107 17.63 15.21 -24.61
CA GLU A 107 17.76 13.76 -24.45
C GLU A 107 17.63 13.36 -22.97
N GLU A 108 16.90 12.27 -22.70
CA GLU A 108 16.83 11.70 -21.35
C GLU A 108 18.11 10.90 -21.07
N VAL A 109 18.87 11.37 -20.08
CA VAL A 109 20.07 10.72 -19.56
C VAL A 109 19.75 10.15 -18.18
N VAL A 110 19.93 8.84 -18.03
CA VAL A 110 19.77 8.15 -16.74
C VAL A 110 21.13 8.09 -16.04
N VAL A 111 21.27 8.79 -14.91
CA VAL A 111 22.48 8.79 -14.09
C VAL A 111 22.27 7.97 -12.80
N PRO A 112 23.26 7.15 -12.38
CA PRO A 112 23.19 6.44 -11.11
C PRO A 112 23.09 7.37 -9.89
N GLY A 113 22.24 6.98 -8.95
CA GLY A 113 22.04 7.67 -7.69
C GLY A 113 20.93 8.72 -7.69
N ILE A 114 20.72 9.31 -6.53
CA ILE A 114 19.75 10.39 -6.30
C ILE A 114 20.44 11.62 -5.71
N ASN A 115 19.98 12.82 -6.08
CA ASN A 115 20.39 14.05 -5.40
C ASN A 115 19.57 14.25 -4.13
N ALA A 116 20.17 14.00 -2.96
CA ALA A 116 19.50 14.12 -1.66
C ALA A 116 19.22 15.57 -1.23
N VAL A 117 19.85 16.56 -1.85
CA VAL A 117 19.60 17.98 -1.55
C VAL A 117 18.22 18.40 -2.04
N LEU A 118 17.85 18.02 -3.27
CA LEU A 118 16.58 18.39 -3.90
C LEU A 118 15.35 17.96 -3.09
N ASN A 119 15.47 16.86 -2.35
CA ASN A 119 14.38 16.35 -1.54
C ASN A 119 14.66 16.37 -0.04
N ALA A 120 15.65 17.14 0.42
CA ALA A 120 15.98 17.25 1.84
C ALA A 120 14.78 17.72 2.68
N ALA A 121 13.96 18.62 2.14
CA ALA A 121 12.77 19.17 2.81
C ALA A 121 11.72 18.10 3.15
N GLU A 122 11.60 17.04 2.34
CA GLU A 122 10.70 15.89 2.61
C GLU A 122 11.07 15.17 3.93
N PHE A 123 12.32 15.31 4.36
CA PHE A 123 12.87 14.72 5.58
C PHE A 123 13.16 15.76 6.66
N GLY A 124 12.59 16.96 6.55
CA GLY A 124 12.80 18.05 7.50
C GLY A 124 14.16 18.76 7.39
N GLY A 125 14.91 18.50 6.32
CA GLY A 125 16.16 19.19 5.99
C GLY A 125 15.95 20.57 5.37
N GLY A 126 17.04 21.20 4.94
CA GLY A 126 17.06 22.57 4.43
C GLY A 126 18.36 23.30 4.76
N VAL A 127 18.32 24.63 4.72
CA VAL A 127 19.44 25.47 5.17
C VAL A 127 19.59 25.39 6.68
N LEU A 128 20.57 24.62 7.14
CA LEU A 128 20.90 24.51 8.56
C LEU A 128 21.31 25.87 9.13
N ASN A 129 22.30 26.51 8.52
CA ASN A 129 22.82 27.80 8.92
C ASN A 129 23.69 28.43 7.82
N ALA A 130 23.93 29.73 7.91
CA ALA A 130 24.92 30.42 7.09
C ALA A 130 25.52 31.57 7.90
N GLY A 131 26.82 31.83 7.73
CA GLY A 131 27.47 32.98 8.35
C GLY A 131 27.11 34.29 7.66
N SER A 132 26.76 34.22 6.37
CA SER A 132 26.39 35.37 5.53
C SER A 132 25.20 35.03 4.63
N ASN A 133 24.37 36.04 4.35
CA ASN A 133 23.17 35.96 3.50
C ASN A 133 22.37 34.65 3.61
N ARG A 134 21.93 34.29 4.84
CA ARG A 134 21.27 33.01 5.09
C ARG A 134 19.99 32.80 4.27
N SER A 135 19.26 33.86 3.96
CA SER A 135 17.96 33.77 3.27
C SER A 135 18.05 33.19 1.86
N SER A 136 19.13 33.45 1.12
CA SER A 136 19.34 32.90 -0.23
C SER A 136 19.96 31.51 -0.22
N GLY A 137 20.30 30.95 0.94
CA GLY A 137 20.85 29.59 1.01
C GLY A 137 19.90 28.51 0.49
N ILE A 138 18.59 28.79 0.46
CA ILE A 138 17.57 27.87 -0.06
C ILE A 138 17.66 27.71 -1.58
N ASP A 139 18.19 28.72 -2.26
CA ASP A 139 18.38 28.73 -3.72
C ASP A 139 19.40 27.68 -4.14
N LEU A 140 20.26 27.21 -3.22
CA LEU A 140 21.23 26.13 -3.48
C LEU A 140 20.63 24.74 -3.64
N MET A 141 19.31 24.62 -3.48
CA MET A 141 18.59 23.36 -3.33
C MET A 141 17.40 23.23 -4.30
N ASP A 142 17.21 24.19 -5.21
CA ASP A 142 16.00 24.30 -6.03
C ASP A 142 16.16 23.69 -7.44
N GLY A 143 17.37 23.28 -7.79
CA GLY A 143 17.71 22.66 -9.07
C GLY A 143 17.92 23.65 -10.21
N ARG A 144 18.03 24.96 -9.93
CA ARG A 144 18.09 26.01 -10.95
C ARG A 144 19.47 26.67 -11.02
N MET A 145 19.87 27.02 -12.23
CA MET A 145 21.17 27.68 -12.48
C MET A 145 21.08 29.22 -12.49
N ASP A 146 19.87 29.77 -12.36
CA ASP A 146 19.58 31.22 -12.40
C ASP A 146 19.27 31.82 -11.02
N THR A 147 19.16 30.99 -9.99
CA THR A 147 19.09 31.36 -8.56
C THR A 147 20.44 31.02 -7.90
N PHE A 148 20.77 31.67 -6.78
CA PHE A 148 22.09 31.51 -6.16
C PHE A 148 22.18 32.03 -4.72
N TRP A 149 23.11 31.44 -3.97
CA TRP A 149 23.63 32.04 -2.76
C TRP A 149 24.85 32.94 -3.08
N GLU A 150 24.81 34.16 -2.55
CA GLU A 150 25.88 35.16 -2.61
C GLU A 150 26.11 35.69 -1.19
N PRO A 151 27.34 35.67 -0.64
CA PRO A 151 27.61 36.29 0.65
C PRO A 151 27.41 37.81 0.59
N ASP A 152 26.97 38.41 1.69
CA ASP A 152 26.92 39.86 1.82
C ASP A 152 28.35 40.42 1.74
N PRO A 153 28.62 41.33 0.80
CA PRO A 153 29.95 41.90 0.62
C PRO A 153 30.47 42.71 1.82
N SER A 154 29.60 43.08 2.76
CA SER A 154 29.95 43.80 3.99
C SER A 154 30.34 42.86 5.15
N ASP A 155 30.06 41.56 5.03
CA ASP A 155 30.47 40.57 6.02
C ASP A 155 31.96 40.23 5.90
N LEU A 156 32.56 39.81 7.01
CA LEU A 156 33.95 39.34 7.02
C LEU A 156 34.06 37.99 6.30
N LEU A 157 35.18 37.75 5.61
CA LEU A 157 35.43 36.51 4.87
C LEU A 157 35.22 35.23 5.71
N GLN A 158 35.56 35.27 7.00
CA GLN A 158 35.37 34.14 7.91
C GLN A 158 33.89 33.73 8.10
N ASP A 159 32.95 34.64 7.77
CA ASP A 159 31.51 34.44 7.85
C ASP A 159 30.92 34.03 6.49
N TRP A 160 31.72 33.98 5.42
CA TRP A 160 31.28 33.57 4.08
C TRP A 160 31.20 32.04 3.96
N TRP A 161 30.18 31.46 4.60
CA TRP A 161 29.89 30.04 4.54
C TRP A 161 28.39 29.74 4.65
N VAL A 162 27.98 28.60 4.10
CA VAL A 162 26.63 28.06 4.15
C VAL A 162 26.66 26.57 4.53
N GLN A 163 25.65 26.10 5.26
CA GLN A 163 25.49 24.71 5.68
C GLN A 163 24.08 24.21 5.37
N ILE A 164 24.01 23.03 4.76
CA ILE A 164 22.79 22.33 4.39
C ILE A 164 22.63 21.10 5.28
N ASP A 165 21.43 20.89 5.80
CA ASP A 165 20.98 19.65 6.42
C ASP A 165 20.16 18.86 5.39
N LEU A 166 20.55 17.61 5.15
CA LEU A 166 19.85 16.71 4.23
C LEU A 166 18.57 16.13 4.83
N GLY A 167 18.29 16.43 6.11
CA GLY A 167 17.14 15.92 6.88
C GLY A 167 17.30 14.47 7.33
N ARG A 168 18.23 13.74 6.71
CA ARG A 168 18.51 12.33 6.97
C ARG A 168 19.97 11.99 6.69
N THR A 169 20.42 10.91 7.29
CA THR A 169 21.69 10.25 7.01
C THR A 169 21.62 9.58 5.65
N VAL A 170 22.56 9.93 4.77
CA VAL A 170 22.68 9.36 3.43
C VAL A 170 24.03 8.68 3.21
N SER A 171 24.02 7.67 2.34
CA SER A 171 25.21 7.05 1.78
C SER A 171 25.65 7.82 0.52
N ALA A 172 26.39 8.90 0.70
CA ALA A 172 26.80 9.82 -0.36
C ALA A 172 28.04 9.31 -1.12
N THR A 173 28.00 9.37 -2.44
CA THR A 173 29.08 8.98 -3.36
C THR A 173 29.81 10.19 -3.93
N LYS A 174 29.13 11.33 -4.10
CA LYS A 174 29.69 12.54 -4.68
C LYS A 174 28.98 13.79 -4.17
N ILE A 175 29.71 14.89 -4.04
CA ILE A 175 29.14 16.23 -3.86
C ILE A 175 29.45 17.04 -5.13
N VAL A 176 28.47 17.75 -5.68
CA VAL A 176 28.67 18.65 -6.82
C VAL A 176 28.37 20.07 -6.40
N LEU A 177 29.28 20.99 -6.70
CA LEU A 177 29.01 22.42 -6.62
C LEU A 177 28.89 22.96 -8.04
N LYS A 178 27.79 23.66 -8.33
CA LYS A 178 27.60 24.35 -9.61
C LYS A 178 27.50 25.84 -9.36
N PHE A 179 28.39 26.60 -9.98
CA PHE A 179 28.40 28.06 -9.96
C PHE A 179 27.53 28.59 -11.11
N VAL A 180 26.99 29.79 -10.94
CA VAL A 180 26.14 30.46 -11.94
C VAL A 180 26.84 30.65 -13.29
N GLY A 181 26.12 31.05 -14.34
CA GLY A 181 26.70 31.43 -15.64
C GLY A 181 27.65 32.63 -15.56
N GLU A 182 28.50 32.83 -16.57
CA GLU A 182 29.48 33.94 -16.63
C GLU A 182 28.83 35.34 -16.59
N ASP A 183 27.61 35.45 -17.09
CA ASP A 183 26.80 36.65 -17.11
C ASP A 183 26.17 36.98 -15.74
N LEU A 184 26.03 35.98 -14.88
CA LEU A 184 25.38 36.12 -13.58
C LEU A 184 26.36 36.33 -12.43
N GLY A 185 27.60 35.83 -12.50
CA GLY A 185 28.56 36.01 -11.41
C GLY A 185 29.85 35.22 -11.56
N ASP A 186 30.68 35.30 -10.52
CA ASP A 186 31.97 34.65 -10.44
C ASP A 186 31.89 33.36 -9.62
N PRO A 187 32.64 32.31 -9.98
CA PRO A 187 32.85 31.20 -9.07
C PRO A 187 33.69 31.67 -7.87
N PHE A 188 33.62 30.95 -6.75
CA PHE A 188 34.43 31.29 -5.58
C PHE A 188 35.92 31.17 -5.90
N LEU A 189 36.69 32.21 -5.56
CA LEU A 189 38.13 32.23 -5.79
C LEU A 189 38.83 31.05 -5.11
N GLN A 190 38.59 30.82 -3.81
CA GLN A 190 39.00 29.61 -3.13
C GLN A 190 37.94 29.21 -2.09
N PHE A 191 37.76 27.91 -1.90
CA PHE A 191 36.76 27.41 -0.97
C PHE A 191 37.13 26.03 -0.42
N LYS A 192 36.41 25.64 0.62
CA LYS A 192 36.43 24.29 1.18
C LYS A 192 35.02 23.71 1.26
N VAL A 193 34.94 22.39 1.12
CA VAL A 193 33.73 21.60 1.38
C VAL A 193 33.96 20.71 2.58
N THR A 194 32.99 20.71 3.48
CA THR A 194 33.00 19.95 4.71
C THR A 194 31.72 19.12 4.84
N THR A 195 31.81 17.99 5.53
CA THR A 195 30.64 17.16 5.82
C THR A 195 30.56 16.80 7.29
N SER A 196 29.34 16.54 7.79
CA SER A 196 29.12 15.98 9.12
C SER A 196 28.12 14.84 9.06
N GLN A 197 28.29 13.87 9.95
CA GLN A 197 27.36 12.76 10.14
C GLN A 197 26.27 13.08 11.15
N GLY A 198 26.32 14.25 11.79
CA GLY A 198 25.48 14.61 12.94
C GLY A 198 26.17 14.49 14.29
N GLN A 199 27.38 13.91 14.34
CA GLN A 199 28.17 13.84 15.57
C GLN A 199 28.42 15.23 16.15
N LYS A 200 28.14 15.41 17.45
CA LYS A 200 28.39 16.68 18.17
C LYS A 200 29.58 16.59 19.12
N THR A 201 30.39 17.64 19.18
CA THR A 201 31.45 17.85 20.17
C THR A 201 31.19 19.16 20.89
N LEU A 202 31.09 19.13 22.23
CA LEU A 202 30.75 20.31 23.05
C LEU A 202 29.48 21.05 22.57
N GLY A 203 28.49 20.30 22.05
CA GLY A 203 27.22 20.83 21.55
C GLY A 203 27.24 21.34 20.11
N GLN A 204 28.39 21.37 19.43
CA GLN A 204 28.51 21.79 18.03
C GLN A 204 28.71 20.59 17.10
N LEU A 205 28.17 20.65 15.88
CA LEU A 205 28.39 19.61 14.87
C LEU A 205 29.88 19.52 14.50
N LEU A 206 30.38 18.28 14.43
CA LEU A 206 31.74 17.99 13.99
C LEU A 206 31.76 17.88 12.46
N PHE A 207 32.23 18.93 11.80
CA PHE A 207 32.47 18.95 10.36
C PHE A 207 33.90 18.49 10.03
N ARG A 208 34.04 17.69 8.98
CA ARG A 208 35.32 17.22 8.44
C ARG A 208 35.50 17.75 7.02
N THR A 209 36.67 18.30 6.71
CA THR A 209 37.00 18.74 5.36
C THR A 209 37.08 17.54 4.40
N ARG A 210 36.40 17.65 3.26
CA ARG A 210 36.44 16.70 2.15
C ARG A 210 37.17 17.25 0.94
N PHE A 211 37.05 18.56 0.71
CA PHE A 211 37.70 19.22 -0.40
C PHE A 211 38.16 20.62 0.00
N THR A 212 39.28 21.05 -0.58
CA THR A 212 39.77 22.43 -0.54
C THR A 212 40.43 22.72 -1.87
N THR A 213 40.14 23.89 -2.47
CA THR A 213 40.88 24.36 -3.65
C THR A 213 42.35 24.60 -3.30
N ASP A 214 43.27 24.17 -4.16
CA ASP A 214 44.72 24.33 -3.97
C ASP A 214 45.29 25.59 -4.65
N ALA A 215 44.54 26.18 -5.58
CA ALA A 215 44.87 27.42 -6.27
C ALA A 215 43.61 28.29 -6.52
N PRO A 216 43.76 29.59 -6.81
CA PRO A 216 42.65 30.46 -7.16
C PRO A 216 41.88 29.97 -8.41
N ASN A 217 40.57 29.80 -8.28
CA ASN A 217 39.66 29.45 -9.35
C ASN A 217 39.08 30.71 -10.01
N LYS A 218 39.24 30.83 -11.33
CA LYS A 218 38.71 31.95 -12.11
C LYS A 218 37.64 31.53 -13.12
N ASN A 219 37.59 30.24 -13.49
CA ASN A 219 36.83 29.79 -14.66
C ASN A 219 36.07 28.49 -14.44
N GLU A 220 36.48 27.63 -13.50
CA GLU A 220 35.81 26.35 -13.26
C GLU A 220 34.49 26.60 -12.54
N ARG A 221 33.39 26.14 -13.14
CA ARG A 221 32.02 26.41 -12.67
C ARG A 221 31.29 25.16 -12.19
N VAL A 222 31.89 23.98 -12.34
CA VAL A 222 31.34 22.73 -11.80
C VAL A 222 32.48 21.98 -11.12
N PHE A 223 32.33 21.71 -9.82
CA PHE A 223 33.28 20.91 -9.06
C PHE A 223 32.62 19.62 -8.63
N GLU A 224 33.22 18.50 -9.01
CA GLU A 224 32.79 17.17 -8.61
C GLU A 224 33.74 16.60 -7.54
N ILE A 225 33.23 16.44 -6.33
CA ILE A 225 33.96 15.94 -5.17
C ILE A 225 33.58 14.49 -4.95
N ASP A 226 34.43 13.59 -5.43
CA ASP A 226 34.26 12.15 -5.26
C ASP A 226 34.49 11.72 -3.81
N LEU A 227 33.47 11.13 -3.20
CA LEU A 227 33.51 10.61 -1.81
C LEU A 227 33.79 9.10 -1.75
N THR A 228 33.93 8.42 -2.89
CA THR A 228 34.13 6.97 -2.94
C THR A 228 35.54 6.54 -2.51
N GLY A 229 36.54 7.43 -2.63
CA GLY A 229 37.96 7.11 -2.38
C GLY A 229 38.77 8.09 -1.51
N GLN A 230 38.17 9.17 -0.99
CA GLN A 230 38.92 10.23 -0.30
C GLN A 230 39.26 9.92 1.18
N LEU A 231 40.46 10.31 1.62
CA LEU A 231 40.89 10.29 3.03
C LEU A 231 40.51 11.64 3.71
N PRO A 232 40.05 11.66 4.98
CA PRO A 232 39.87 10.50 5.84
C PRO A 232 38.46 9.91 5.71
N THR A 233 38.28 9.05 4.72
CA THR A 233 37.45 7.84 4.72
C THR A 233 38.19 6.70 3.98
N LYS A 234 39.44 6.40 4.38
CA LYS A 234 39.63 5.01 4.81
C LYS A 234 38.85 4.97 6.10
N TRP A 235 37.61 4.51 6.04
CA TRP A 235 37.08 3.70 7.13
C TRP A 235 38.05 2.54 7.18
N PRO A 236 39.11 2.57 8.02
CA PRO A 236 39.96 1.40 8.11
C PRO A 236 38.97 0.34 8.58
N ASP A 237 38.82 -0.70 7.77
CA ASP A 237 38.06 -1.89 8.16
C ASP A 237 36.52 -1.88 7.87
N ALA A 238 36.01 -1.13 6.88
CA ALA A 238 34.67 -1.41 6.34
C ALA A 238 34.58 -2.83 5.75
N LEU A 239 33.42 -3.48 5.82
CA LEU A 239 33.20 -4.84 5.34
C LEU A 239 32.26 -4.87 4.13
N GLY A 240 32.57 -5.72 3.15
CA GLY A 240 31.84 -5.80 1.88
C GLY A 240 32.30 -4.73 0.88
N ASP A 241 31.43 -4.40 -0.09
CA ASP A 241 31.71 -3.44 -1.18
C ASP A 241 31.31 -1.99 -0.80
N PHE A 242 31.48 -1.64 0.48
CA PHE A 242 31.09 -0.34 1.00
C PHE A 242 31.86 0.77 0.29
N THR A 243 31.13 1.75 -0.24
CA THR A 243 31.65 2.91 -0.98
C THR A 243 30.92 4.18 -0.56
N GLY A 244 31.62 5.31 -0.70
CA GLY A 244 31.12 6.64 -0.33
C GLY A 244 31.38 7.03 1.12
N ASP A 245 30.74 8.11 1.54
CA ASP A 245 30.73 8.62 2.90
C ASP A 245 29.31 8.61 3.47
N VAL A 246 29.20 8.45 4.79
CA VAL A 246 27.92 8.55 5.49
C VAL A 246 27.80 9.95 6.04
N ILE A 247 26.86 10.75 5.54
CA ILE A 247 26.74 12.16 5.88
C ILE A 247 25.27 12.55 6.06
N GLN A 248 25.03 13.61 6.83
CA GLN A 248 23.73 14.28 6.90
C GLN A 248 23.87 15.78 6.59
N TYR A 249 25.03 16.37 6.89
CA TYR A 249 25.24 17.81 6.71
C TYR A 249 26.38 18.06 5.74
N VAL A 250 26.21 19.07 4.90
CA VAL A 250 27.23 19.59 3.97
C VAL A 250 27.45 21.06 4.26
N GLY A 251 28.71 21.50 4.32
CA GLY A 251 29.06 22.90 4.48
C GLY A 251 30.03 23.34 3.40
N VAL A 252 29.79 24.52 2.82
CA VAL A 252 30.67 25.18 1.86
C VAL A 252 31.11 26.50 2.48
N GLY A 253 32.42 26.77 2.48
CA GLY A 253 32.97 28.01 3.00
C GLY A 253 34.04 28.57 2.09
N ILE A 254 33.96 29.87 1.80
CA ILE A 254 34.95 30.60 1.00
C ILE A 254 36.19 30.81 1.87
N THR A 255 37.37 30.54 1.32
CA THR A 255 38.65 30.63 2.03
C THR A 255 39.54 31.76 1.52
N ASP A 256 39.28 32.27 0.31
CA ASP A 256 39.94 33.45 -0.25
C ASP A 256 39.01 34.17 -1.24
N SER A 257 39.22 35.46 -1.49
CA SER A 257 38.42 36.32 -2.38
C SER A 257 39.25 37.48 -2.91
N ASP A 258 39.00 37.91 -4.14
CA ASP A 258 39.61 39.12 -4.71
C ASP A 258 38.95 40.41 -4.19
N PHE A 259 37.80 40.29 -3.49
CA PHE A 259 36.98 41.40 -3.03
C PHE A 259 36.73 42.44 -4.12
N GLY A 260 37.32 43.64 -4.01
CA GLY A 260 37.16 44.71 -4.98
C GLY A 260 38.03 44.58 -6.24
N ARG A 261 38.93 43.60 -6.33
CA ARG A 261 39.96 43.51 -7.40
C ARG A 261 39.81 42.30 -8.33
N ALA A 262 38.59 41.77 -8.52
CA ALA A 262 38.38 40.53 -9.29
C ALA A 262 38.81 40.61 -10.76
N ARG A 263 38.43 41.68 -11.46
CA ARG A 263 38.75 41.86 -12.89
C ARG A 263 39.08 43.31 -13.19
N GLN A 264 40.25 43.55 -13.78
CA GLN A 264 40.59 44.87 -14.31
C GLN A 264 39.67 45.21 -15.49
N VAL A 265 39.12 46.42 -15.50
CA VAL A 265 38.21 46.93 -16.54
C VAL A 265 38.67 48.29 -17.05
N SER A 266 38.16 48.68 -18.22
CA SER A 266 38.37 50.06 -18.69
C SER A 266 37.61 51.06 -17.84
N GLN A 267 38.03 52.33 -17.81
CA GLN A 267 37.28 53.37 -17.10
C GLN A 267 35.83 53.48 -17.61
N SER A 268 35.63 53.44 -18.94
CA SER A 268 34.29 53.50 -19.54
C SER A 268 33.41 52.32 -19.14
N GLU A 269 33.99 51.14 -18.97
CA GLU A 269 33.28 49.96 -18.49
C GLU A 269 32.95 50.10 -17.01
N TYR A 270 33.91 50.52 -16.18
CA TYR A 270 33.69 50.79 -14.76
C TYR A 270 32.56 51.79 -14.52
N ASP A 271 32.55 52.90 -15.26
CA ASP A 271 31.52 53.94 -15.16
C ASP A 271 30.14 53.44 -15.61
N SER A 272 30.08 52.38 -16.42
CA SER A 272 28.84 51.74 -16.86
C SER A 272 28.34 50.63 -15.92
N LEU A 273 29.20 50.14 -15.02
CA LEU A 273 28.81 49.12 -14.04
C LEU A 273 27.84 49.71 -13.01
N PRO A 274 26.86 48.91 -12.55
CA PRO A 274 26.11 49.21 -11.34
C PRO A 274 27.04 49.50 -10.15
N ALA A 275 26.64 50.42 -9.26
CA ALA A 275 27.49 50.86 -8.13
C ALA A 275 27.87 49.71 -7.18
N ASP A 276 27.02 48.70 -7.06
CA ASP A 276 27.24 47.47 -6.30
C ASP A 276 28.20 46.49 -6.98
N GLN A 277 28.53 46.68 -8.27
CA GLN A 277 29.50 45.87 -9.04
C GLN A 277 30.84 46.60 -9.29
N GLN A 278 30.91 47.88 -8.98
CA GLN A 278 32.14 48.65 -9.03
C GLN A 278 33.10 48.20 -7.94
N GLY A 279 34.33 47.86 -8.33
CA GLY A 279 35.39 47.43 -7.44
C GLY A 279 36.33 48.57 -7.05
N GLU A 280 37.53 48.21 -6.61
CA GLU A 280 38.55 49.17 -6.20
C GLU A 280 39.12 49.95 -7.38
N ILE A 281 39.67 51.12 -7.08
CA ILE A 281 40.41 51.96 -8.03
C ILE A 281 41.82 52.13 -7.46
N ASP A 282 42.80 51.56 -8.16
CA ASP A 282 44.20 51.65 -7.78
C ASP A 282 44.86 52.84 -8.49
N TYR A 283 45.50 53.70 -7.71
CA TYR A 283 46.19 54.88 -8.22
C TYR A 283 47.70 54.65 -8.14
N PHE A 284 48.40 54.82 -9.26
CA PHE A 284 49.84 54.56 -9.31
C PHE A 284 50.67 55.83 -9.47
N ARG A 285 51.91 55.81 -8.94
CA ARG A 285 52.97 56.76 -9.24
C ARG A 285 54.02 56.10 -10.14
N ARG A 286 54.52 56.83 -11.15
CA ARG A 286 55.70 56.44 -11.94
C ARG A 286 56.98 56.82 -11.20
N GLU A 287 57.85 55.84 -11.02
CA GLU A 287 59.19 56.02 -10.48
C GLU A 287 60.17 56.41 -11.59
N ALA A 288 61.35 56.92 -11.21
CA ALA A 288 62.40 57.31 -12.17
C ALA A 288 62.94 56.13 -13.00
N SER A 289 62.68 54.88 -12.58
CA SER A 289 63.01 53.63 -13.26
C SER A 289 61.95 53.14 -14.26
N GLU A 290 60.91 53.94 -14.54
CA GLU A 290 59.69 53.56 -15.29
C GLU A 290 58.77 52.53 -14.61
N GLU A 291 59.17 51.96 -13.46
CA GLU A 291 58.29 51.14 -12.63
C GLU A 291 57.14 51.96 -12.02
N VAL A 292 56.02 51.30 -11.76
CA VAL A 292 54.85 51.90 -11.11
C VAL A 292 54.68 51.41 -9.68
N ARG A 293 54.35 52.32 -8.76
CA ARG A 293 54.09 52.02 -7.35
C ARG A 293 52.66 52.42 -6.97
N LEU A 294 51.95 51.55 -6.28
CA LEU A 294 50.60 51.81 -5.74
C LEU A 294 50.65 52.92 -4.67
N LEU A 295 49.69 53.84 -4.73
CA LEU A 295 49.46 54.93 -3.78
C LEU A 295 48.31 54.59 -2.83
N ASP A 296 48.27 55.27 -1.69
CA ASP A 296 47.28 55.02 -0.63
C ASP A 296 45.89 55.55 -1.00
N GLY A 297 45.77 56.46 -1.98
CA GLY A 297 44.49 56.90 -2.48
C GLY A 297 44.54 57.97 -3.57
N LYS A 298 43.35 58.41 -3.97
CA LYS A 298 43.14 59.41 -5.03
C LYS A 298 43.81 60.75 -4.72
N GLU A 299 43.77 61.20 -3.47
CA GLU A 299 44.32 62.49 -3.06
C GLU A 299 45.84 62.59 -3.32
N ASP A 300 46.58 61.53 -3.00
CA ASP A 300 48.03 61.43 -3.26
C ASP A 300 48.34 61.43 -4.76
N TRP A 301 47.46 60.81 -5.55
CA TRP A 301 47.60 60.77 -7.01
C TRP A 301 47.28 62.12 -7.66
N GLU A 302 46.25 62.82 -7.18
CA GLU A 302 45.90 64.17 -7.63
C GLU A 302 46.98 65.20 -7.25
N ALA A 303 47.68 65.01 -6.12
CA ALA A 303 48.81 65.85 -5.75
C ALA A 303 50.00 65.77 -6.73
N LEU A 304 50.06 64.73 -7.58
CA LEU A 304 51.06 64.56 -8.63
C LEU A 304 50.62 65.15 -9.98
N ALA A 305 49.43 65.75 -10.06
CA ALA A 305 48.86 66.28 -11.30
C ALA A 305 49.81 67.25 -12.01
N GLY A 306 50.04 67.02 -13.31
CA GLY A 306 50.94 67.84 -14.13
C GLY A 306 52.43 67.51 -13.98
N THR A 307 52.79 66.45 -13.25
CA THR A 307 54.17 65.95 -13.16
C THR A 307 54.35 64.66 -13.96
N GLU A 308 55.58 64.39 -14.41
CA GLU A 308 55.95 63.11 -15.08
C GLU A 308 55.82 61.89 -14.15
N ARG A 309 55.60 62.11 -12.84
CA ARG A 309 55.45 61.07 -11.82
C ARG A 309 54.01 60.58 -11.67
N GLN A 310 53.02 61.25 -12.25
CA GLN A 310 51.63 60.78 -12.19
C GLN A 310 51.48 59.49 -13.03
N GLY A 311 51.19 58.38 -12.36
CA GLY A 311 51.05 57.07 -13.00
C GLY A 311 49.62 56.75 -13.43
N PRO A 312 49.39 55.55 -13.99
CA PRO A 312 48.07 55.13 -14.43
C PRO A 312 47.07 55.01 -13.27
N VAL A 313 45.79 55.09 -13.61
CA VAL A 313 44.67 54.70 -12.73
C VAL A 313 44.13 53.37 -13.27
N VAL A 314 43.97 52.39 -12.39
CA VAL A 314 43.47 51.06 -12.74
C VAL A 314 42.13 50.85 -12.05
N TYR A 315 41.12 50.50 -12.84
CA TYR A 315 39.75 50.29 -12.38
C TYR A 315 39.46 48.79 -12.34
N TYR A 316 38.77 48.32 -11.30
CA TYR A 316 38.37 46.92 -11.17
C TYR A 316 36.86 46.77 -11.09
N ARG A 317 36.30 45.73 -11.69
CA ARG A 317 35.03 45.16 -11.27
C ARG A 317 35.30 44.34 -10.00
N ARG A 318 34.44 44.46 -9.00
CA ARG A 318 34.53 43.61 -7.80
C ARG A 318 34.21 42.14 -8.14
N GLU A 319 34.50 41.25 -7.21
CA GLU A 319 34.04 39.86 -7.23
C GLU A 319 32.55 39.81 -6.87
N ILE A 320 31.82 38.96 -7.58
CA ILE A 320 30.40 38.65 -7.35
C ILE A 320 30.30 37.13 -7.13
N PRO A 321 30.75 36.61 -5.96
CA PRO A 321 30.88 35.17 -5.73
C PRO A 321 29.51 34.51 -5.57
N ARG A 322 29.09 33.71 -6.55
CA ARG A 322 27.73 33.13 -6.61
C ARG A 322 27.74 31.64 -6.86
N LEU A 323 27.25 30.87 -5.88
CA LEU A 323 27.01 29.44 -6.01
C LEU A 323 25.53 29.22 -6.35
N ALA A 324 25.26 28.51 -7.44
CA ALA A 324 23.90 28.22 -7.88
C ALA A 324 23.34 26.99 -7.15
N GLU A 325 24.07 25.88 -7.15
CA GLU A 325 23.54 24.59 -6.67
C GLU A 325 24.57 23.80 -5.85
N ILE A 326 24.06 23.07 -4.86
CA ILE A 326 24.77 22.00 -4.17
C ILE A 326 24.01 20.70 -4.43
N GLU A 327 24.70 19.69 -4.94
CA GLU A 327 24.14 18.35 -5.10
C GLU A 327 24.86 17.35 -4.20
N VAL A 328 24.11 16.43 -3.60
CA VAL A 328 24.66 15.28 -2.86
C VAL A 328 24.12 14.02 -3.48
N TRP A 329 24.95 13.34 -4.26
CA TRP A 329 24.59 12.11 -4.97
C TRP A 329 24.74 10.90 -4.05
N THR A 330 23.65 10.17 -3.82
CA THR A 330 23.61 8.97 -2.98
C THR A 330 23.35 7.73 -3.82
N ILE A 331 23.57 6.54 -3.28
CA ILE A 331 23.36 5.27 -3.99
C ILE A 331 21.88 4.92 -4.28
N GLY A 332 20.92 5.69 -3.75
CA GLY A 332 19.47 5.47 -3.93
C GLY A 332 18.63 5.99 -2.76
N ASP A 333 17.31 5.88 -2.88
CA ASP A 333 16.37 6.17 -1.79
C ASP A 333 16.53 5.11 -0.68
N ASN A 334 16.69 5.55 0.58
CA ASN A 334 16.70 4.64 1.73
C ASN A 334 15.26 4.31 2.13
N ILE A 335 14.83 3.07 1.94
CA ILE A 335 13.47 2.61 2.29
C ILE A 335 13.26 2.62 3.82
N GLY A 336 14.34 2.48 4.59
CA GLY A 336 14.33 2.39 6.06
C GLY A 336 13.65 3.59 6.74
N THR A 337 13.91 4.82 6.27
CA THR A 337 13.49 6.06 6.95
C THR A 337 11.97 6.23 7.09
N GLY A 338 11.17 5.52 6.28
CA GLY A 338 9.71 5.57 6.33
C GLY A 338 9.04 4.36 6.99
N VAL A 339 9.80 3.42 7.56
CA VAL A 339 9.26 2.16 8.11
C VAL A 339 8.16 2.42 9.13
N LEU A 340 8.41 3.31 10.09
CA LEU A 340 7.46 3.59 11.18
C LEU A 340 6.25 4.38 10.69
N GLU A 341 6.45 5.33 9.77
CA GLU A 341 5.39 6.14 9.17
C GLU A 341 4.36 5.27 8.42
N ARG A 342 4.84 4.18 7.82
CA ARG A 342 4.00 3.20 7.12
C ARG A 342 3.29 2.18 8.02
N GLY A 343 3.49 2.26 9.33
CA GLY A 343 2.97 1.28 10.29
C GLY A 343 3.84 0.02 10.43
N GLY A 344 4.98 -0.04 9.75
CA GLY A 344 6.02 -1.04 9.97
C GLY A 344 6.64 -0.91 11.36
N ARG A 345 7.35 -1.94 11.79
CA ARG A 345 7.81 -2.06 13.18
C ARG A 345 9.18 -2.72 13.29
N VAL A 346 9.96 -2.27 14.27
CA VAL A 346 11.18 -2.95 14.70
C VAL A 346 10.88 -3.72 15.97
N THR A 347 11.14 -5.03 15.97
CA THR A 347 10.98 -5.91 17.13
C THR A 347 12.29 -6.61 17.45
N ALA A 348 12.58 -6.79 18.74
CA ALA A 348 13.80 -7.45 19.20
C ALA A 348 13.55 -8.11 20.55
N ARG A 349 14.45 -8.99 20.99
CA ARG A 349 14.35 -9.60 22.33
C ARG A 349 14.70 -8.62 23.46
N GLU A 350 15.64 -7.71 23.22
CA GLU A 350 16.17 -6.79 24.23
C GLU A 350 16.06 -5.34 23.75
N ASN A 351 15.91 -4.40 24.70
CA ASN A 351 15.83 -2.95 24.46
C ASN A 351 14.87 -2.55 23.32
N ILE A 352 13.67 -3.16 23.33
CA ILE A 352 12.64 -3.01 22.29
C ILE A 352 12.29 -1.54 22.03
N ASN A 353 12.24 -0.74 23.10
CA ASN A 353 11.95 0.70 23.04
C ASN A 353 13.03 1.54 22.32
N LYS A 354 14.16 0.94 21.95
CA LYS A 354 15.23 1.57 21.17
C LYS A 354 15.34 1.02 19.74
N GLY A 355 14.50 0.06 19.36
CA GLY A 355 14.55 -0.56 18.02
C GLY A 355 14.33 0.44 16.89
N ALA A 356 13.47 1.43 17.09
CA ALA A 356 13.15 2.48 16.12
C ALA A 356 14.39 3.25 15.59
N ALA A 357 15.44 3.36 16.41
CA ALA A 357 16.67 4.08 16.05
C ALA A 357 17.37 3.51 14.82
N VAL A 358 17.15 2.24 14.48
CA VAL A 358 17.85 1.60 13.34
C VAL A 358 17.22 1.92 11.98
N VAL A 359 16.12 2.67 11.96
CA VAL A 359 15.35 3.01 10.74
C VAL A 359 14.87 4.45 10.75
N ASP A 360 15.35 5.31 11.65
CA ASP A 360 14.91 6.70 11.75
C ASP A 360 15.67 7.64 10.80
N GLY A 361 16.77 7.18 10.21
CA GLY A 361 17.60 7.98 9.33
C GLY A 361 18.44 9.03 10.06
N ASP A 362 18.53 9.01 11.40
CA ASP A 362 19.35 9.93 12.19
C ASP A 362 20.41 9.16 12.99
N LEU A 363 21.58 9.01 12.36
CA LEU A 363 22.69 8.23 12.90
C LEU A 363 23.21 8.77 14.26
N PHE A 364 22.95 10.04 14.60
CA PHE A 364 23.39 10.67 15.84
C PHE A 364 22.25 11.41 16.57
N GLY A 365 21.03 10.88 16.43
CA GLY A 365 19.82 11.42 17.05
C GLY A 365 19.74 11.23 18.56
N GLU A 366 18.54 11.40 19.12
CA GLU A 366 18.31 11.22 20.56
C GLU A 366 18.61 9.76 21.01
N VAL A 367 18.22 8.79 20.18
CA VAL A 367 18.56 7.38 20.36
C VAL A 367 19.48 6.95 19.22
N VAL A 368 20.76 6.77 19.53
CA VAL A 368 21.82 6.53 18.53
C VAL A 368 21.92 5.08 18.06
N PHE A 369 21.37 4.14 18.83
CA PHE A 369 21.46 2.72 18.53
C PHE A 369 20.40 1.89 19.24
N TRP A 370 20.00 0.81 18.60
CA TRP A 370 19.52 -0.38 19.30
C TRP A 370 20.71 -1.16 19.84
N SER A 371 20.64 -1.63 21.09
CA SER A 371 21.67 -2.49 21.67
C SER A 371 21.10 -3.76 22.26
N ALA A 372 21.87 -4.84 22.21
CA ALA A 372 21.53 -6.11 22.86
C ALA A 372 22.77 -6.82 23.37
N ASN A 373 22.57 -7.77 24.28
CA ASN A 373 23.61 -8.69 24.69
C ASN A 373 23.97 -9.59 23.53
N GLY A 374 25.21 -9.48 23.07
CA GLY A 374 25.81 -10.31 22.03
C GLY A 374 26.79 -11.34 22.59
N SER A 375 27.01 -11.38 23.90
CA SER A 375 27.85 -12.38 24.57
C SER A 375 27.16 -13.00 25.78
N TYR A 376 27.67 -14.14 26.26
CA TYR A 376 27.26 -14.77 27.50
C TYR A 376 28.45 -15.08 28.42
N ASP A 377 28.19 -15.18 29.73
CA ASP A 377 29.16 -15.71 30.70
C ASP A 377 28.90 -17.21 30.91
N PRO A 378 29.81 -18.12 30.51
CA PRO A 378 29.60 -19.56 30.62
C PRO A 378 29.34 -20.04 32.05
N ASN A 379 29.74 -19.26 33.06
CA ASN A 379 29.56 -19.58 34.47
C ASN A 379 28.27 -19.01 35.08
N LYS A 380 27.52 -18.18 34.32
CA LYS A 380 26.29 -17.52 34.79
C LYS A 380 25.07 -17.73 33.89
N LEU A 381 25.18 -18.57 32.86
CA LEU A 381 24.05 -18.89 31.98
C LEU A 381 22.96 -19.68 32.73
N PRO A 382 21.70 -19.20 32.76
CA PRO A 382 20.57 -20.01 33.19
C PRO A 382 20.37 -21.19 32.23
N ILE A 383 19.89 -22.34 32.74
CA ILE A 383 19.65 -23.57 31.94
C ILE A 383 18.70 -23.34 30.75
N ALA A 384 17.84 -22.31 30.81
CA ALA A 384 16.83 -21.98 29.80
C ALA A 384 17.34 -21.17 28.59
N ASP A 385 18.60 -20.70 28.58
CA ASP A 385 19.18 -19.97 27.42
C ASP A 385 20.40 -20.75 26.90
N PRO A 386 20.23 -21.59 25.86
CA PRO A 386 21.33 -22.44 25.35
C PRO A 386 22.48 -21.60 24.79
N ARG A 387 23.70 -22.13 24.89
CA ARG A 387 24.95 -21.46 24.45
C ARG A 387 24.96 -21.08 22.97
N ASP A 388 24.22 -21.83 22.15
CA ASP A 388 24.11 -21.64 20.70
C ASP A 388 22.83 -20.88 20.30
N ALA A 389 22.15 -20.23 21.25
CA ALA A 389 20.91 -19.50 20.97
C ALA A 389 21.15 -18.38 19.94
N GLU A 390 20.49 -18.51 18.80
CA GLU A 390 20.33 -17.42 17.85
C GLU A 390 19.28 -16.43 18.39
N ARG A 391 19.56 -15.15 18.20
CA ARG A 391 18.67 -14.04 18.54
C ARG A 391 18.54 -13.16 17.33
N SER A 392 17.40 -12.48 17.22
CA SER A 392 17.11 -11.64 16.06
C SER A 392 16.53 -10.30 16.48
N MET A 393 16.88 -9.28 15.71
CA MET A 393 16.06 -8.08 15.53
C MET A 393 15.33 -8.23 14.19
N PHE A 394 14.03 -7.99 14.18
CA PHE A 394 13.18 -8.04 13.00
C PHE A 394 12.69 -6.63 12.65
N ILE A 395 12.64 -6.34 11.36
CA ILE A 395 12.08 -5.11 10.82
C ILE A 395 10.98 -5.53 9.84
N ASP A 396 9.75 -5.15 10.13
CA ASP A 396 8.66 -5.12 9.17
C ASP A 396 8.71 -3.78 8.44
N LEU A 397 8.90 -3.80 7.11
CA LEU A 397 9.10 -2.59 6.32
C LEU A 397 7.82 -1.73 6.18
N GLY A 398 6.67 -2.24 6.62
CA GLY A 398 5.36 -1.59 6.49
C GLY A 398 4.85 -1.58 5.05
N GLY A 399 5.41 -2.43 4.18
CA GLY A 399 5.10 -2.54 2.76
C GLY A 399 6.06 -3.50 2.06
N SER A 400 5.78 -3.79 0.80
CA SER A 400 6.60 -4.69 -0.02
C SER A 400 7.50 -3.89 -0.95
N TYR A 401 8.77 -4.30 -1.08
CA TYR A 401 9.79 -3.57 -1.83
C TYR A 401 10.71 -4.50 -2.62
N PHE A 402 11.16 -4.05 -3.79
CA PHE A 402 12.31 -4.66 -4.45
C PHE A 402 13.60 -4.10 -3.84
N VAL A 403 14.44 -4.96 -3.26
CA VAL A 403 15.69 -4.60 -2.57
C VAL A 403 16.82 -5.43 -3.15
N ASP A 404 17.96 -4.79 -3.44
CA ASP A 404 19.19 -5.44 -3.93
C ASP A 404 20.43 -5.08 -3.09
N ASN A 405 20.29 -4.13 -2.17
CA ASN A 405 21.39 -3.67 -1.34
C ASN A 405 20.93 -3.27 0.06
N ILE A 406 21.66 -3.73 1.07
CA ILE A 406 21.43 -3.37 2.48
C ILE A 406 22.75 -2.93 3.10
N ARG A 407 22.72 -1.80 3.82
CA ARG A 407 23.86 -1.32 4.61
C ARG A 407 23.53 -1.35 6.09
N ILE A 408 24.48 -1.78 6.92
CA ILE A 408 24.35 -1.77 8.38
C ILE A 408 25.45 -0.87 8.94
N LEU A 409 25.03 0.16 9.67
CA LEU A 409 25.89 1.23 10.16
C LEU A 409 25.95 1.22 11.69
N HIS A 410 27.13 1.57 12.22
CA HIS A 410 27.41 1.66 13.65
C HIS A 410 28.03 3.03 13.95
N ALA A 411 27.27 3.92 14.58
CA ALA A 411 27.66 5.32 14.79
C ALA A 411 28.77 5.49 15.84
N LEU A 412 28.71 4.70 16.90
CA LEU A 412 29.58 4.84 18.06
C LEU A 412 30.49 3.62 18.23
N PRO A 413 31.71 3.82 18.76
CA PRO A 413 32.61 2.71 19.07
C PRO A 413 32.12 1.87 20.27
N ASN A 414 31.16 2.37 21.05
CA ASN A 414 30.57 1.70 22.20
C ASN A 414 29.05 1.95 22.22
N PRO A 415 28.21 0.90 22.27
CA PRO A 415 28.59 -0.52 22.17
C PRO A 415 29.19 -0.85 20.78
N PRO A 416 30.12 -1.82 20.68
CA PRO A 416 30.72 -2.22 19.40
C PRO A 416 29.74 -2.94 18.47
N PRO A 417 30.07 -3.11 17.18
CA PRO A 417 29.32 -3.97 16.27
C PRO A 417 29.24 -5.41 16.78
N PHE A 418 28.21 -6.16 16.37
CA PHE A 418 28.08 -7.59 16.65
C PHE A 418 29.23 -8.38 16.00
N ARG A 419 29.76 -9.41 16.67
CA ARG A 419 30.91 -10.19 16.19
C ARG A 419 30.59 -11.08 15.00
N ALA A 420 29.39 -11.63 14.96
CA ALA A 420 28.94 -12.48 13.88
C ALA A 420 27.42 -12.39 13.78
N TYR A 421 26.92 -12.23 12.56
CA TYR A 421 25.50 -12.21 12.28
C TYR A 421 25.24 -12.57 10.82
N ARG A 422 23.98 -12.88 10.53
CA ARG A 422 23.46 -13.01 9.18
C ARG A 422 22.26 -12.10 9.00
N ILE A 423 22.05 -11.68 7.76
CA ILE A 423 20.86 -10.98 7.34
C ILE A 423 19.96 -11.90 6.54
N GLN A 424 18.68 -11.86 6.85
CA GLN A 424 17.67 -12.68 6.21
C GLN A 424 16.51 -11.81 5.76
N LEU A 425 15.91 -12.17 4.62
CA LEU A 425 14.77 -11.51 4.03
C LEU A 425 13.59 -12.47 3.95
N SER A 426 12.39 -11.93 4.07
CA SER A 426 11.13 -12.63 3.80
C SER A 426 10.25 -11.72 2.95
N ASP A 427 9.55 -12.32 1.99
CA ASP A 427 8.57 -11.69 1.10
C ASP A 427 7.14 -11.78 1.67
N GLY A 428 7.00 -12.10 2.96
CA GLY A 428 5.71 -12.29 3.64
C GLY A 428 5.15 -13.72 3.53
N SER A 429 5.71 -14.57 2.66
CA SER A 429 5.29 -15.97 2.57
C SER A 429 5.63 -16.76 3.84
N THR A 430 4.84 -17.79 4.14
CA THR A 430 5.04 -18.65 5.30
C THR A 430 5.47 -20.07 4.91
N ASN A 431 6.25 -20.71 5.77
CA ASN A 431 6.60 -22.12 5.65
C ASN A 431 5.40 -23.01 6.05
N ALA A 432 5.52 -24.33 5.89
CA ALA A 432 4.45 -25.28 6.23
C ALA A 432 4.00 -25.23 7.72
N GLY A 433 4.80 -24.64 8.61
CA GLY A 433 4.48 -24.41 10.01
C GLY A 433 3.78 -23.08 10.29
N GLY A 434 3.55 -22.24 9.29
CA GLY A 434 2.91 -20.92 9.43
C GLY A 434 3.84 -19.80 9.89
N GLU A 435 5.13 -20.06 10.07
CA GLU A 435 6.13 -19.01 10.33
C GLU A 435 6.62 -18.40 9.02
N LEU A 436 7.07 -17.14 9.05
CA LEU A 436 7.66 -16.47 7.88
C LEU A 436 8.80 -17.31 7.26
N ALA A 437 8.78 -17.43 5.94
CA ALA A 437 9.83 -18.07 5.17
C ALA A 437 11.01 -17.10 5.01
N TRP A 438 12.13 -17.44 5.64
CA TRP A 438 13.33 -16.61 5.66
C TRP A 438 14.41 -17.14 4.72
N LYS A 439 15.01 -16.24 3.92
CA LYS A 439 16.17 -16.52 3.08
C LYS A 439 17.37 -15.70 3.54
N THR A 440 18.48 -16.36 3.87
CA THR A 440 19.75 -15.69 4.15
C THR A 440 20.33 -15.10 2.86
N VAL A 441 20.63 -13.80 2.87
CA VAL A 441 21.24 -13.09 1.72
C VAL A 441 22.65 -12.59 2.00
N GLY A 442 23.10 -12.64 3.25
CA GLY A 442 24.45 -12.26 3.64
C GLY A 442 24.79 -12.69 5.06
N SER A 443 26.08 -12.87 5.34
CA SER A 443 26.59 -13.18 6.67
C SER A 443 27.99 -12.63 6.88
N LEU A 444 28.28 -12.19 8.09
CA LEU A 444 29.60 -11.75 8.53
C LEU A 444 29.98 -12.47 9.83
N SER A 445 31.26 -12.77 9.99
CA SER A 445 31.85 -13.34 11.19
C SER A 445 33.15 -12.64 11.54
N ASP A 446 33.64 -12.86 12.76
CA ASP A 446 34.95 -12.37 13.24
C ASP A 446 35.11 -10.84 13.14
N ILE A 447 33.99 -10.11 13.25
CA ILE A 447 33.95 -8.66 13.11
C ILE A 447 34.69 -8.00 14.27
N VAL A 448 35.73 -7.22 13.98
CA VAL A 448 36.54 -6.54 14.99
C VAL A 448 36.06 -5.11 15.26
N ARG A 449 36.52 -4.51 16.36
CA ARG A 449 36.19 -3.11 16.71
C ARG A 449 36.72 -2.18 15.62
N GLY A 450 35.89 -1.23 15.15
CA GLY A 450 36.24 -0.29 14.08
C GLY A 450 35.59 -0.64 12.74
N GLN A 451 35.21 -1.92 12.56
CA GLN A 451 34.42 -2.39 11.42
C GLN A 451 32.96 -1.98 11.61
N ASN A 452 32.67 -0.72 11.33
CA ASN A 452 31.41 -0.08 11.69
C ASN A 452 30.44 0.07 10.50
N PHE A 453 30.86 -0.32 9.30
CA PHE A 453 30.11 -0.09 8.06
C PHE A 453 30.13 -1.35 7.23
N HIS A 454 28.97 -1.98 7.10
CA HIS A 454 28.83 -3.26 6.40
C HIS A 454 27.89 -3.10 5.22
N ASP A 455 28.29 -3.59 4.05
CA ASP A 455 27.51 -3.51 2.81
C ASP A 455 27.20 -4.92 2.29
N PHE A 456 25.93 -5.17 1.97
CA PHE A 456 25.46 -6.43 1.41
C PHE A 456 24.76 -6.17 0.09
N LYS A 457 25.29 -6.71 -1.00
CA LYS A 457 24.66 -6.67 -2.33
C LYS A 457 24.22 -8.07 -2.73
N PHE A 458 23.03 -8.18 -3.29
CA PHE A 458 22.42 -9.43 -3.70
C PHE A 458 21.46 -9.17 -4.88
N PRO A 459 21.01 -10.20 -5.62
CA PRO A 459 20.05 -10.01 -6.69
C PRO A 459 18.78 -9.30 -6.18
N LEU A 460 18.19 -8.43 -7.00
CA LEU A 460 16.94 -7.73 -6.69
C LEU A 460 15.87 -8.74 -6.22
N THR A 461 15.36 -8.55 -5.01
CA THR A 461 14.50 -9.50 -4.29
C THR A 461 13.30 -8.75 -3.71
N LYS A 462 12.11 -9.34 -3.76
CA LYS A 462 10.92 -8.84 -3.04
C LYS A 462 11.12 -9.02 -1.53
N VAL A 463 10.88 -7.96 -0.75
CA VAL A 463 11.11 -7.92 0.70
C VAL A 463 9.97 -7.20 1.39
N GLU A 464 9.42 -7.83 2.42
CA GLU A 464 8.48 -7.24 3.38
C GLU A 464 9.07 -7.24 4.79
N HIS A 465 9.83 -8.28 5.12
CA HIS A 465 10.47 -8.41 6.42
C HIS A 465 11.97 -8.66 6.31
N PHE A 466 12.71 -8.06 7.23
CA PHE A 466 14.14 -8.21 7.40
C PHE A 466 14.44 -8.77 8.80
N ALA A 467 15.42 -9.67 8.90
CA ALA A 467 15.94 -10.16 10.16
C ALA A 467 17.46 -9.98 10.23
N PHE A 468 17.92 -9.36 11.31
CA PHE A 468 19.30 -9.34 11.74
C PHE A 468 19.48 -10.42 12.81
N THR A 469 20.06 -11.57 12.43
CA THR A 469 20.20 -12.72 13.32
C THR A 469 21.64 -12.91 13.75
N TYR A 470 21.89 -12.89 15.06
CA TYR A 470 23.21 -13.01 15.66
C TYR A 470 23.24 -14.14 16.69
N ARG A 471 24.44 -14.66 16.96
CA ARG A 471 24.67 -15.64 18.02
C ARG A 471 25.39 -14.98 19.18
N LEU A 472 25.12 -15.49 20.39
CA LEU A 472 25.89 -15.11 21.55
C LEU A 472 27.30 -15.74 21.47
N HIS A 473 28.34 -14.96 21.76
CA HIS A 473 29.70 -15.50 21.91
C HIS A 473 30.12 -15.59 23.38
N ASP A 474 31.12 -16.43 23.67
CA ASP A 474 31.64 -16.57 25.03
C ASP A 474 32.43 -15.31 25.44
N ARG A 475 31.95 -14.62 26.46
CA ARG A 475 32.56 -13.39 26.98
C ARG A 475 33.99 -13.58 27.50
N SER A 476 34.36 -14.79 27.89
CA SER A 476 35.71 -15.09 28.39
C SER A 476 36.76 -15.22 27.28
N THR A 477 36.32 -15.43 26.04
CA THR A 477 37.22 -15.67 24.90
C THR A 477 37.72 -14.39 24.22
N TYR A 478 37.06 -13.25 24.43
CA TYR A 478 37.40 -11.97 23.80
C TYR A 478 37.16 -10.80 24.75
N GLU A 479 38.22 -10.01 25.02
CA GLU A 479 38.31 -8.80 25.88
C GLU A 479 37.42 -8.76 27.16
N PRO A 480 38.00 -8.82 28.37
CA PRO A 480 37.23 -8.77 29.62
C PRO A 480 36.45 -7.45 29.78
N GLY A 481 35.11 -7.51 29.74
CA GLY A 481 34.25 -6.41 30.23
C GLY A 481 33.04 -6.03 29.37
N GLN A 482 32.83 -6.61 28.20
CA GLN A 482 31.77 -6.17 27.28
C GLN A 482 30.81 -7.30 26.93
N GLY A 483 29.51 -7.08 27.17
CA GLY A 483 28.47 -8.01 26.74
C GLY A 483 27.45 -7.43 25.76
N SER A 484 27.40 -6.10 25.63
CA SER A 484 26.42 -5.40 24.80
C SER A 484 27.05 -4.95 23.47
N HIS A 485 26.29 -5.14 22.39
CA HIS A 485 26.59 -4.74 21.02
C HIS A 485 25.44 -3.87 20.52
N GLY A 486 25.66 -3.07 19.49
CA GLY A 486 24.58 -2.24 18.94
C GLY A 486 24.63 -2.04 17.44
N VAL A 487 23.50 -1.69 16.87
CA VAL A 487 23.29 -1.28 15.48
C VAL A 487 22.69 0.12 15.53
N SER A 488 23.22 1.04 14.72
CA SER A 488 22.75 2.43 14.68
C SER A 488 21.77 2.67 13.55
N GLU A 489 21.97 2.08 12.38
CA GLU A 489 21.09 2.29 11.23
C GLU A 489 21.16 1.06 10.31
N VAL A 490 20.02 0.70 9.71
CA VAL A 490 19.90 -0.28 8.63
C VAL A 490 19.28 0.43 7.44
N GLN A 491 20.07 0.59 6.38
CA GLN A 491 19.62 1.22 5.14
C GLN A 491 19.26 0.15 4.11
N PHE A 492 18.14 0.35 3.43
CA PHE A 492 17.63 -0.56 2.41
C PHE A 492 17.53 0.17 1.07
N PHE A 493 18.12 -0.40 0.03
CA PHE A 493 18.15 0.16 -1.30
C PHE A 493 17.70 -0.86 -2.34
N GLY A 494 17.00 -0.33 -3.34
CA GLY A 494 16.56 -1.05 -4.52
C GLY A 494 15.95 -0.07 -5.50
N GLU A 495 15.27 -0.59 -6.51
CA GLU A 495 14.64 0.23 -7.54
C GLU A 495 13.36 -0.42 -8.03
N GLY A 496 12.33 0.40 -8.24
CA GLY A 496 11.10 -0.03 -8.89
C GLY A 496 9.83 0.43 -8.20
N PHE A 497 8.71 0.17 -8.86
CA PHE A 497 7.40 0.23 -8.22
C PHE A 497 7.31 -0.81 -7.10
N LEU A 498 6.55 -0.49 -6.05
CA LEU A 498 6.34 -1.42 -4.95
C LEU A 498 5.66 -2.70 -5.46
N PRO A 499 6.21 -3.91 -5.17
CA PRO A 499 5.64 -5.20 -5.56
C PRO A 499 4.17 -5.38 -5.15
N GLU A 500 3.79 -4.80 -4.01
CA GLU A 500 2.43 -4.80 -3.50
C GLU A 500 2.13 -3.45 -2.86
N SER A 501 0.97 -2.88 -3.20
CA SER A 501 0.46 -1.65 -2.59
C SER A 501 -1.05 -1.71 -2.51
N GLN A 502 -1.64 -1.06 -1.50
CA GLN A 502 -3.09 -1.07 -1.31
C GLN A 502 -3.62 0.33 -0.99
N ILE A 503 -4.84 0.57 -1.44
CA ILE A 503 -5.64 1.73 -1.05
C ILE A 503 -7.09 1.29 -0.80
N SER A 504 -7.72 1.76 0.28
CA SER A 504 -9.09 1.41 0.64
C SER A 504 -9.96 2.63 0.96
N SER A 505 -11.25 2.54 0.67
CA SER A 505 -12.25 3.59 0.95
C SER A 505 -12.69 3.58 2.42
N GLU A 506 -11.74 3.35 3.32
CA GLU A 506 -11.91 3.37 4.78
C GLU A 506 -11.35 4.69 5.28
N PHE A 507 -12.18 5.71 5.20
CA PHE A 507 -11.83 7.07 5.52
C PHE A 507 -11.55 7.21 7.03
N GLY A 508 -10.53 7.96 7.44
CA GLY A 508 -10.41 8.37 8.85
C GLY A 508 -11.52 9.36 9.25
N GLY A 509 -11.92 9.43 10.52
CA GLY A 509 -12.85 10.44 11.04
C GLY A 509 -14.33 10.01 11.10
N GLU A 510 -15.25 10.99 11.14
CA GLU A 510 -16.68 10.78 11.47
C GLU A 510 -17.51 10.06 10.39
N ALA A 511 -17.05 10.05 9.14
CA ALA A 511 -17.70 9.35 8.02
C ALA A 511 -16.70 8.42 7.35
N PRO A 512 -16.42 7.23 7.94
CA PRO A 512 -15.29 6.39 7.57
C PRO A 512 -15.53 5.46 6.39
N PHE A 513 -16.76 5.35 5.88
CA PHE A 513 -17.09 4.42 4.79
C PHE A 513 -17.98 5.10 3.76
N ILE A 514 -18.13 4.45 2.60
CA ILE A 514 -19.08 4.87 1.59
C ILE A 514 -20.48 4.50 2.09
N GLU A 515 -21.33 5.50 2.31
CA GLU A 515 -22.75 5.29 2.62
C GLU A 515 -23.53 5.32 1.30
N VAL A 516 -23.99 4.17 0.82
CA VAL A 516 -24.62 4.07 -0.52
C VAL A 516 -26.00 4.72 -0.56
N ALA A 517 -26.73 4.70 0.56
CA ALA A 517 -27.99 5.42 0.76
C ALA A 517 -28.37 5.38 2.25
N ARG A 518 -29.39 6.15 2.64
CA ARG A 518 -29.91 6.13 4.02
C ARG A 518 -30.56 4.80 4.42
N THR A 519 -31.02 4.02 3.45
CA THR A 519 -31.61 2.69 3.65
C THR A 519 -30.76 1.65 2.93
N PRO A 520 -30.68 0.41 3.42
CA PRO A 520 -29.90 -0.65 2.77
C PRO A 520 -30.23 -0.78 1.28
N GLN A 521 -29.19 -0.91 0.44
CA GLN A 521 -29.32 -1.08 -1.01
C GLN A 521 -28.74 -2.41 -1.46
N ASN A 522 -29.31 -2.97 -2.53
CA ASN A 522 -28.78 -4.16 -3.17
C ASN A 522 -27.62 -3.77 -4.09
N LEU A 523 -26.42 -4.27 -3.83
CA LEU A 523 -25.24 -3.94 -4.63
C LEU A 523 -25.23 -4.81 -5.88
N ALA A 524 -25.10 -4.19 -7.05
CA ALA A 524 -25.25 -4.88 -8.33
C ALA A 524 -23.89 -5.24 -8.94
N THR A 525 -23.10 -4.22 -9.30
CA THR A 525 -21.84 -4.40 -10.03
C THR A 525 -20.81 -3.37 -9.59
N ILE A 526 -19.54 -3.72 -9.76
CA ILE A 526 -18.41 -2.83 -9.60
C ILE A 526 -17.69 -2.67 -10.94
N GLU A 527 -17.45 -1.44 -11.33
CA GLU A 527 -16.80 -1.04 -12.58
C GLU A 527 -15.57 -0.21 -12.23
N TRP A 528 -14.53 -0.29 -13.04
CA TRP A 528 -13.37 0.58 -12.94
C TRP A 528 -12.71 0.80 -14.30
N GLU A 529 -11.96 1.89 -14.38
CA GLU A 529 -11.04 2.19 -15.47
C GLU A 529 -9.62 2.17 -14.94
N ALA A 530 -8.77 1.34 -15.53
CA ALA A 530 -7.36 1.23 -15.17
C ALA A 530 -6.48 0.97 -16.39
N ASP A 531 -5.25 1.46 -16.33
CA ASP A 531 -4.17 1.04 -17.21
C ASP A 531 -3.36 -0.04 -16.49
N VAL A 532 -3.31 -1.25 -17.04
CA VAL A 532 -2.63 -2.40 -16.44
C VAL A 532 -1.62 -2.94 -17.46
N PRO A 533 -0.34 -2.50 -17.39
CA PRO A 533 0.69 -2.98 -18.29
C PRO A 533 1.03 -4.47 -18.02
N PRO A 534 1.61 -5.18 -19.00
CA PRO A 534 2.10 -6.55 -18.77
C PRO A 534 3.06 -6.62 -17.58
N GLY A 535 2.89 -7.62 -16.71
CA GLY A 535 3.69 -7.79 -15.49
C GLY A 535 3.10 -7.14 -14.24
N ALA A 536 2.08 -6.28 -14.39
CA ALA A 536 1.29 -5.74 -13.30
C ALA A 536 -0.11 -6.37 -13.23
N ASN A 537 -0.73 -6.31 -12.05
CA ASN A 537 -2.10 -6.74 -11.80
C ASN A 537 -2.80 -5.77 -10.84
N LEU A 538 -4.11 -5.69 -10.95
CA LEU A 538 -4.97 -4.87 -10.13
C LEU A 538 -6.16 -5.71 -9.67
N ILE A 539 -6.35 -5.80 -8.37
CA ILE A 539 -7.45 -6.55 -7.75
C ILE A 539 -8.33 -5.57 -7.00
N LEU A 540 -9.64 -5.63 -7.21
CA LEU A 540 -10.62 -4.94 -6.39
C LEU A 540 -11.38 -5.92 -5.50
N GLN A 541 -11.74 -5.47 -4.30
CA GLN A 541 -12.58 -6.20 -3.37
C GLN A 541 -13.54 -5.24 -2.67
N THR A 542 -14.65 -5.79 -2.18
CA THR A 542 -15.62 -5.04 -1.38
C THR A 542 -15.86 -5.72 -0.04
N ARG A 543 -16.26 -4.95 0.96
CA ARG A 543 -16.90 -5.45 2.19
C ARG A 543 -18.02 -4.50 2.60
N THR A 544 -19.01 -5.00 3.32
CA THR A 544 -20.28 -4.30 3.49
C THR A 544 -20.87 -4.52 4.88
N GLY A 545 -21.64 -3.55 5.37
CA GLY A 545 -22.36 -3.62 6.63
C GLY A 545 -23.45 -2.55 6.75
N ASP A 546 -24.23 -2.59 7.83
CA ASP A 546 -25.33 -1.69 8.15
C ASP A 546 -25.04 -0.81 9.37
N THR A 547 -24.13 -1.21 10.26
CA THR A 547 -23.82 -0.47 11.48
C THR A 547 -22.36 -0.01 11.55
N VAL A 548 -22.13 1.10 12.25
CA VAL A 548 -20.80 1.64 12.52
C VAL A 548 -20.71 2.03 13.99
N GLU A 549 -19.55 1.84 14.59
CA GLU A 549 -19.30 2.13 16.00
C GLU A 549 -18.28 3.26 16.12
N SER A 550 -18.53 4.24 16.98
CA SER A 550 -17.57 5.32 17.22
C SER A 550 -16.80 5.07 18.50
N ILE A 551 -15.47 5.13 18.41
CA ILE A 551 -14.55 4.93 19.52
C ILE A 551 -13.65 6.16 19.63
N THR A 552 -13.53 6.73 20.83
CA THR A 552 -12.61 7.85 21.07
C THR A 552 -11.28 7.33 21.60
N ARG A 553 -10.20 7.59 20.87
CA ARG A 553 -8.83 7.25 21.25
C ARG A 553 -8.11 8.46 21.83
N TYR A 554 -7.46 8.25 22.98
CA TYR A 554 -6.66 9.25 23.66
C TYR A 554 -5.19 8.90 23.53
N TYR A 555 -4.42 9.80 22.93
CA TYR A 555 -2.98 9.59 22.72
C TYR A 555 -2.16 10.32 23.77
N LYS A 556 -1.01 9.75 24.09
CA LYS A 556 0.09 10.40 24.82
C LYS A 556 0.89 11.25 23.85
N LYS A 557 1.74 12.14 24.37
CA LYS A 557 2.62 12.97 23.54
C LYS A 557 3.51 12.16 22.59
N ASN A 558 3.96 10.99 23.03
CA ASN A 558 4.84 10.11 22.25
C ASN A 558 4.09 9.28 21.19
N GLY A 559 2.80 9.51 20.99
CA GLY A 559 1.98 8.78 20.00
C GLY A 559 1.43 7.43 20.49
N ASP A 560 1.76 7.02 21.73
CA ASP A 560 1.16 5.83 22.31
C ASP A 560 -0.28 6.10 22.75
N LEU A 561 -1.16 5.11 22.61
CA LEU A 561 -2.48 5.17 23.23
C LEU A 561 -2.39 5.10 24.77
N PHE A 562 -3.27 5.86 25.43
CA PHE A 562 -3.61 5.55 26.82
C PHE A 562 -4.30 4.19 26.88
N PRO A 563 -3.83 3.25 27.73
CA PRO A 563 -4.41 1.92 27.82
C PRO A 563 -5.75 1.93 28.57
N GLY A 564 -6.54 0.87 28.37
CA GLY A 564 -7.82 0.67 29.05
C GLY A 564 -9.02 0.97 28.18
N THR A 565 -10.19 1.00 28.79
CA THR A 565 -11.45 1.45 28.16
C THR A 565 -11.38 2.94 27.79
N GLU A 566 -12.25 3.40 26.90
CA GLU A 566 -12.36 4.82 26.52
C GLU A 566 -12.47 5.74 27.75
N GLU A 567 -13.27 5.35 28.76
CA GLU A 567 -13.45 6.13 29.99
C GLU A 567 -12.19 6.17 30.86
N GLU A 568 -11.45 5.07 30.96
CA GLU A 568 -10.18 5.00 31.68
C GLU A 568 -9.09 5.82 30.99
N ALA A 569 -9.01 5.71 29.66
CA ALA A 569 -8.09 6.47 28.83
C ALA A 569 -8.37 7.98 28.91
N ALA A 570 -9.63 8.39 28.84
CA ALA A 570 -10.05 9.79 29.02
C ALA A 570 -9.63 10.34 30.39
N LYS A 571 -9.87 9.57 31.47
CA LYS A 571 -9.48 9.94 32.84
C LYS A 571 -7.97 10.06 32.99
N ALA A 572 -7.20 9.12 32.41
CA ALA A 572 -5.74 9.15 32.44
C ALA A 572 -5.18 10.34 31.65
N TRP A 573 -5.71 10.60 30.46
CA TRP A 573 -5.36 11.75 29.63
C TRP A 573 -5.62 13.08 30.36
N GLU A 574 -6.79 13.27 30.95
CA GLU A 574 -7.12 14.47 31.74
C GLU A 574 -6.23 14.61 32.98
N THR A 575 -5.88 13.48 33.61
CA THR A 575 -4.96 13.46 34.75
C THR A 575 -3.57 13.94 34.33
N ASP A 576 -2.99 13.37 33.27
CA ASP A 576 -1.66 13.73 32.78
C ASP A 576 -1.61 15.18 32.27
N LYS A 577 -2.66 15.64 31.57
CA LYS A 577 -2.81 17.03 31.17
C LYS A 577 -2.83 17.97 32.39
N LYS A 578 -3.57 17.61 33.43
CA LYS A 578 -3.69 18.42 34.65
C LYS A 578 -2.39 18.48 35.46
N PHE A 579 -1.67 17.36 35.58
CA PHE A 579 -0.46 17.28 36.40
C PHE A 579 0.80 17.75 35.68
N PHE A 580 0.91 17.50 34.37
CA PHE A 580 2.13 17.74 33.59
C PHE A 580 1.96 18.79 32.48
N GLY A 581 0.76 19.35 32.32
CA GLY A 581 0.45 20.41 31.36
C GLY A 581 0.04 19.88 29.98
N GLU A 582 -0.41 20.77 29.10
CA GLU A 582 -0.96 20.40 27.78
C GLU A 582 0.07 19.71 26.86
N ALA A 583 1.36 19.94 27.07
CA ALA A 583 2.44 19.33 26.30
C ALA A 583 2.76 17.87 26.67
N SER A 584 2.14 17.29 27.71
CA SER A 584 2.37 15.90 28.15
C SER A 584 1.45 14.89 27.45
N VAL A 585 0.38 15.38 26.83
CA VAL A 585 -0.66 14.58 26.19
C VAL A 585 -0.65 14.75 24.67
N GLY A 586 -1.15 13.75 23.96
CA GLY A 586 -1.31 13.74 22.51
C GLY A 586 -2.75 14.06 22.10
N PRO A 587 -3.08 13.96 20.80
CA PRO A 587 -4.40 14.25 20.28
C PRO A 587 -5.48 13.30 20.82
N ILE A 588 -6.73 13.74 20.75
CA ILE A 588 -7.92 12.90 20.90
C ILE A 588 -8.45 12.65 19.49
N ILE A 589 -8.59 11.39 19.10
CA ILE A 589 -9.04 11.01 17.76
C ILE A 589 -10.28 10.15 17.92
N THR A 590 -11.41 10.60 17.34
CA THR A 590 -12.60 9.76 17.21
C THR A 590 -12.48 8.97 15.92
N GLU A 591 -12.49 7.66 16.04
CA GLU A 591 -12.50 6.72 14.93
C GLU A 591 -13.87 6.06 14.86
N THR A 592 -14.46 6.04 13.67
CA THR A 592 -15.66 5.25 13.43
C THR A 592 -15.22 3.95 12.75
N LEU A 593 -15.51 2.82 13.39
CA LEU A 593 -15.16 1.48 12.96
C LEU A 593 -16.38 0.73 12.41
N PRO A 594 -16.18 -0.33 11.63
CA PRO A 594 -17.26 -1.22 11.25
C PRO A 594 -17.87 -1.88 12.50
N GLY A 595 -19.19 -2.00 12.56
CA GLY A 595 -19.85 -2.81 13.59
C GLY A 595 -19.72 -4.31 13.34
N ASP A 596 -20.23 -5.12 14.28
CA ASP A 596 -20.13 -6.59 14.26
C ASP A 596 -20.84 -7.26 13.06
N ASP A 597 -21.70 -6.54 12.35
CA ASP A 597 -22.48 -7.03 11.21
C ASP A 597 -21.75 -6.94 9.86
N TRP A 598 -20.56 -6.36 9.83
CA TRP A 598 -19.78 -6.22 8.61
C TRP A 598 -19.20 -7.55 8.10
N SER A 599 -19.22 -7.73 6.78
CA SER A 599 -18.56 -8.85 6.15
C SER A 599 -17.04 -8.73 6.17
N GLY A 600 -16.36 -9.87 6.01
CA GLY A 600 -14.98 -9.87 5.49
C GLY A 600 -14.90 -9.32 4.07
N TRP A 601 -13.68 -9.16 3.56
CA TRP A 601 -13.44 -8.82 2.15
C TRP A 601 -13.99 -9.92 1.23
N SER A 602 -14.60 -9.50 0.12
CA SER A 602 -15.12 -10.38 -0.92
C SER A 602 -14.03 -11.23 -1.57
N GLN A 603 -14.43 -12.19 -2.40
CA GLN A 603 -13.49 -12.75 -3.37
C GLN A 603 -12.96 -11.63 -4.31
N PRO A 604 -11.74 -11.77 -4.85
CA PRO A 604 -11.17 -10.83 -5.82
C PRO A 604 -12.07 -10.63 -7.04
N TYR A 605 -12.25 -9.37 -7.44
CA TYR A 605 -12.79 -8.98 -8.74
C TYR A 605 -11.63 -8.72 -9.69
N PHE A 606 -11.58 -9.44 -10.81
CA PHE A 606 -10.53 -9.32 -11.83
C PHE A 606 -10.97 -8.50 -13.05
N ASP A 607 -12.29 -8.43 -13.31
CA ASP A 607 -12.85 -7.77 -14.49
C ASP A 607 -13.84 -6.67 -14.12
N SER A 608 -13.69 -5.51 -14.77
CA SER A 608 -14.62 -4.39 -14.64
C SER A 608 -16.03 -4.79 -15.10
N GLY A 609 -17.04 -4.48 -14.29
CA GLY A 609 -18.42 -4.92 -14.49
C GLY A 609 -18.78 -6.21 -13.73
N ALA A 610 -17.86 -6.76 -12.93
CA ALA A 610 -18.13 -7.91 -12.07
C ALA A 610 -19.33 -7.68 -11.15
N LYS A 611 -20.12 -8.75 -10.93
CA LYS A 611 -21.18 -8.74 -9.92
C LYS A 611 -20.58 -8.69 -8.52
N ILE A 612 -21.11 -7.83 -7.67
CA ILE A 612 -20.63 -7.72 -6.29
C ILE A 612 -21.07 -8.96 -5.51
N THR A 613 -20.11 -9.61 -4.84
CA THR A 613 -20.35 -10.84 -4.08
C THR A 613 -20.43 -10.60 -2.57
N SER A 614 -20.12 -9.38 -2.10
CA SER A 614 -20.33 -9.02 -0.69
C SER A 614 -21.83 -9.09 -0.34
N PRO A 615 -22.19 -9.46 0.91
CA PRO A 615 -23.58 -9.53 1.34
C PRO A 615 -24.35 -8.23 1.07
N SER A 616 -25.57 -8.35 0.55
CA SER A 616 -26.44 -7.21 0.32
C SER A 616 -27.91 -7.64 0.45
N PRO A 617 -28.84 -6.75 0.85
CA PRO A 617 -28.69 -5.30 0.88
C PRO A 617 -27.92 -4.78 2.10
N ARG A 618 -27.13 -3.73 1.92
CA ARG A 618 -26.36 -3.07 3.00
C ARG A 618 -26.33 -1.56 2.83
N ARG A 619 -26.16 -0.83 3.94
CA ARG A 619 -26.08 0.64 3.97
C ARG A 619 -24.69 1.18 3.67
N PHE A 620 -23.66 0.49 4.13
CA PHE A 620 -22.27 0.90 4.00
C PHE A 620 -21.46 -0.11 3.18
N VAL A 621 -20.49 0.42 2.43
CA VAL A 621 -19.52 -0.36 1.66
C VAL A 621 -18.12 0.21 1.86
N ALA A 622 -17.13 -0.67 1.89
CA ALA A 622 -15.73 -0.33 1.71
C ALA A 622 -15.19 -1.06 0.49
N ILE A 623 -14.39 -0.36 -0.31
CA ILE A 623 -13.70 -0.86 -1.49
C ILE A 623 -12.21 -0.90 -1.17
N ARG A 624 -11.50 -1.93 -1.59
CA ARG A 624 -10.04 -1.99 -1.55
C ARG A 624 -9.51 -2.32 -2.93
N ALA A 625 -8.52 -1.56 -3.38
CA ALA A 625 -7.71 -1.86 -4.55
C ALA A 625 -6.33 -2.33 -4.09
N ILE A 626 -5.87 -3.46 -4.64
CA ILE A 626 -4.56 -4.05 -4.41
C ILE A 626 -3.81 -4.06 -5.74
N PHE A 627 -2.70 -3.35 -5.79
CA PHE A 627 -1.78 -3.30 -6.91
C PHE A 627 -0.68 -4.34 -6.69
N LEU A 628 -0.43 -5.18 -7.69
CA LEU A 628 0.60 -6.22 -7.64
C LEU A 628 1.52 -6.07 -8.86
N THR A 629 2.82 -6.29 -8.68
CA THR A 629 3.76 -6.37 -9.80
C THR A 629 4.94 -7.29 -9.48
N GLU A 630 5.34 -8.07 -10.49
CA GLU A 630 6.59 -8.84 -10.47
C GLU A 630 7.68 -8.17 -11.32
N ASP A 631 7.33 -7.14 -12.10
CA ASP A 631 8.26 -6.30 -12.85
C ASP A 631 8.44 -4.95 -12.13
N PRO A 632 9.64 -4.66 -11.57
CA PRO A 632 9.92 -3.40 -10.91
C PRO A 632 9.66 -2.15 -11.77
N LYS A 633 9.56 -2.29 -13.10
CA LYS A 633 9.32 -1.18 -14.03
C LYS A 633 7.87 -1.05 -14.49
N ALA A 634 6.99 -1.98 -14.12
CA ALA A 634 5.58 -1.98 -14.50
C ALA A 634 4.69 -1.78 -13.27
N ALA A 635 3.66 -0.94 -13.41
CA ALA A 635 2.65 -0.77 -12.38
C ALA A 635 1.31 -0.37 -12.98
N ALA A 636 0.23 -0.88 -12.39
CA ALA A 636 -1.12 -0.49 -12.77
C ALA A 636 -1.46 0.91 -12.25
N THR A 637 -2.24 1.65 -13.03
CA THR A 637 -2.81 2.95 -12.65
C THR A 637 -4.33 2.84 -12.65
N LEU A 638 -4.96 3.00 -11.48
CA LEU A 638 -6.41 3.01 -11.32
C LEU A 638 -6.93 4.45 -11.47
N ARG A 639 -7.73 4.71 -12.50
CA ARG A 639 -8.24 6.04 -12.83
C ARG A 639 -9.57 6.32 -12.14
N SER A 640 -10.49 5.37 -12.23
CA SER A 640 -11.83 5.52 -11.65
C SER A 640 -12.41 4.19 -11.14
N VAL A 641 -13.30 4.26 -10.16
CA VAL A 641 -14.13 3.16 -9.66
C VAL A 641 -15.58 3.64 -9.57
N ALA A 642 -16.51 2.80 -10.00
CA ALA A 642 -17.92 3.01 -9.82
C ALA A 642 -18.61 1.76 -9.26
N LEU A 643 -19.48 1.97 -8.27
CA LEU A 643 -20.33 0.91 -7.73
C LEU A 643 -21.77 1.20 -8.12
N ASN A 644 -22.41 0.26 -8.81
CA ASN A 644 -23.83 0.35 -9.13
C ASN A 644 -24.65 -0.39 -8.08
N PHE A 645 -25.72 0.24 -7.61
CA PHE A 645 -26.65 -0.33 -6.64
C PHE A 645 -28.10 -0.05 -7.03
N VAL A 646 -29.00 -0.90 -6.55
CA VAL A 646 -30.43 -0.77 -6.83
C VAL A 646 -31.24 -0.93 -5.55
N THR A 647 -32.46 -0.40 -5.60
CA THR A 647 -33.43 -0.61 -4.53
C THR A 647 -33.71 -2.11 -4.37
N PRO A 648 -33.61 -2.65 -3.15
CA PRO A 648 -33.81 -4.07 -2.91
C PRO A 648 -35.25 -4.51 -3.22
N VAL A 649 -35.42 -5.79 -3.54
CA VAL A 649 -36.74 -6.38 -3.78
C VAL A 649 -37.48 -6.63 -2.45
N ALA A 650 -36.74 -6.84 -1.37
CA ALA A 650 -37.25 -7.01 0.00
C ALA A 650 -36.28 -6.41 1.03
N GLY A 651 -36.78 -6.03 2.21
CA GLY A 651 -35.94 -5.50 3.29
C GLY A 651 -35.00 -6.55 3.88
N ALA A 652 -35.51 -7.76 4.14
CA ALA A 652 -34.71 -8.92 4.48
C ALA A 652 -35.24 -10.16 3.75
N VAL A 653 -34.34 -11.05 3.36
CA VAL A 653 -34.66 -12.33 2.70
C VAL A 653 -33.83 -13.41 3.33
N VAL A 654 -34.50 -14.32 4.04
CA VAL A 654 -33.86 -15.43 4.76
C VAL A 654 -34.38 -16.73 4.16
N GLY A 655 -33.52 -17.73 4.02
CA GLY A 655 -33.91 -19.02 3.46
C GLY A 655 -33.21 -20.21 4.11
N GLU A 656 -33.85 -21.35 3.92
CA GLU A 656 -33.36 -22.64 4.38
C GLU A 656 -33.86 -23.78 3.49
N VAL A 657 -33.13 -24.89 3.48
CA VAL A 657 -33.46 -26.07 2.67
C VAL A 657 -33.72 -27.29 3.54
N LEU A 658 -34.82 -27.99 3.25
CA LEU A 658 -35.24 -29.18 3.97
C LEU A 658 -35.45 -30.38 3.05
N PRO A 659 -35.11 -31.61 3.51
CA PRO A 659 -34.31 -31.88 4.70
C PRO A 659 -32.85 -31.40 4.53
N SER A 660 -32.29 -30.80 5.59
CA SER A 660 -30.89 -30.35 5.62
C SER A 660 -29.89 -31.50 5.79
N ARG A 661 -30.38 -32.72 6.03
CA ARG A 661 -29.57 -33.93 6.15
C ARG A 661 -30.20 -35.09 5.39
N LEU A 662 -29.38 -35.78 4.60
CA LEU A 662 -29.78 -36.96 3.85
C LEU A 662 -29.04 -38.21 4.33
N GLU A 663 -29.79 -39.31 4.50
CA GLU A 663 -29.23 -40.64 4.78
C GLU A 663 -28.81 -41.37 3.50
N GLU A 664 -29.53 -41.13 2.40
CA GLU A 664 -29.28 -41.75 1.09
C GLU A 664 -29.03 -40.65 0.04
N ILE A 665 -28.04 -40.88 -0.82
CA ILE A 665 -27.63 -39.97 -1.90
C ILE A 665 -27.50 -40.74 -3.22
N GLY A 666 -27.49 -40.03 -4.35
CA GLY A 666 -27.48 -40.61 -5.69
C GLY A 666 -28.83 -41.15 -6.16
N THR A 667 -29.89 -40.92 -5.39
CA THR A 667 -31.29 -41.15 -5.76
C THR A 667 -32.03 -39.83 -5.74
N LYS A 668 -33.20 -39.79 -6.38
CA LYS A 668 -34.05 -38.59 -6.38
C LYS A 668 -34.55 -38.29 -4.97
N GLN A 669 -34.21 -37.10 -4.49
CA GLN A 669 -34.65 -36.56 -3.21
C GLN A 669 -35.71 -35.48 -3.47
N GLN A 670 -36.71 -35.40 -2.59
CA GLN A 670 -37.63 -34.26 -2.56
C GLN A 670 -37.11 -33.26 -1.54
N LEU A 671 -36.87 -32.03 -2.01
CA LEU A 671 -36.38 -30.93 -1.20
C LEU A 671 -37.40 -29.78 -1.22
N SER A 672 -37.49 -29.06 -0.11
CA SER A 672 -38.22 -27.81 0.01
C SER A 672 -37.23 -26.70 0.32
N TYR A 673 -37.16 -25.67 -0.52
CA TYR A 673 -36.41 -24.44 -0.24
C TYR A 673 -37.40 -23.38 0.23
N PHE A 674 -37.29 -22.98 1.49
CA PHE A 674 -38.12 -21.95 2.11
C PHE A 674 -37.44 -20.59 2.01
N ILE A 675 -38.23 -19.57 1.71
CA ILE A 675 -37.78 -18.19 1.61
C ILE A 675 -38.77 -17.31 2.37
N ARG A 676 -38.31 -16.68 3.45
CA ARG A 676 -39.07 -15.68 4.19
C ARG A 676 -38.56 -14.30 3.85
N SER A 677 -39.46 -13.46 3.36
CA SER A 677 -39.17 -12.07 3.00
C SER A 677 -39.95 -11.10 3.88
N THR A 678 -39.28 -10.06 4.37
CA THR A 678 -39.91 -8.88 4.97
C THR A 678 -39.71 -7.67 4.05
N PHE A 679 -40.60 -6.70 4.10
CA PHE A 679 -40.57 -5.57 3.17
C PHE A 679 -40.59 -4.25 3.91
N GLU A 680 -39.73 -3.35 3.47
CA GLU A 680 -39.80 -1.93 3.79
C GLU A 680 -40.65 -1.17 2.76
N SER A 681 -41.07 0.04 3.10
CA SER A 681 -41.89 0.90 2.22
C SER A 681 -41.30 1.06 0.81
N GLY A 682 -39.97 1.18 0.71
CA GLY A 682 -39.22 1.33 -0.53
C GLY A 682 -38.96 0.04 -1.33
N SER A 683 -39.23 -1.14 -0.77
CA SER A 683 -38.92 -2.43 -1.44
C SER A 683 -39.66 -2.56 -2.76
N ARG A 684 -39.02 -3.11 -3.80
CA ARG A 684 -39.67 -3.28 -5.12
C ARG A 684 -40.68 -4.42 -5.15
N GLY A 685 -40.59 -5.39 -4.25
CA GLY A 685 -41.22 -6.70 -4.41
C GLY A 685 -40.44 -7.58 -5.37
N PHE A 686 -40.80 -8.86 -5.43
CA PHE A 686 -40.16 -9.83 -6.32
C PHE A 686 -41.20 -10.68 -7.06
N ASP A 687 -40.91 -11.05 -8.30
CA ASP A 687 -41.68 -12.04 -9.07
C ASP A 687 -40.77 -13.14 -9.64
N GLU A 688 -39.47 -13.10 -9.38
CA GLU A 688 -38.52 -14.13 -9.83
C GLU A 688 -37.79 -14.74 -8.65
N ILE A 689 -37.57 -16.05 -8.73
CA ILE A 689 -36.82 -16.81 -7.74
C ILE A 689 -35.84 -17.71 -8.50
N LEU A 690 -34.57 -17.63 -8.13
CA LEU A 690 -33.49 -18.44 -8.66
C LEU A 690 -32.87 -19.23 -7.52
N ILE A 691 -32.71 -20.54 -7.69
CA ILE A 691 -31.92 -21.40 -6.83
C ILE A 691 -30.81 -22.01 -7.70
N GLU A 692 -29.56 -21.75 -7.35
CA GLU A 692 -28.38 -22.30 -8.03
C GLU A 692 -27.82 -23.45 -7.19
N ALA A 693 -27.47 -24.56 -7.84
CA ALA A 693 -26.77 -25.69 -7.24
C ALA A 693 -25.49 -25.99 -8.05
N PRO A 694 -24.59 -26.86 -7.54
CA PRO A 694 -23.50 -27.40 -8.36
C PRO A 694 -24.01 -28.04 -9.67
N ASP A 695 -23.17 -28.03 -10.70
CA ASP A 695 -23.48 -28.49 -12.06
C ASP A 695 -23.88 -29.97 -12.16
N ASP A 696 -23.49 -30.79 -11.17
CA ASP A 696 -23.87 -32.20 -11.05
C ASP A 696 -25.26 -32.43 -10.41
N VAL A 697 -25.94 -31.37 -9.95
CA VAL A 697 -27.22 -31.43 -9.23
C VAL A 697 -28.38 -30.98 -10.12
N GLY A 698 -28.94 -31.90 -10.90
CA GLY A 698 -30.16 -31.63 -11.67
C GLY A 698 -31.40 -31.44 -10.78
N MET A 699 -32.10 -30.31 -10.95
CA MET A 699 -33.30 -29.91 -10.23
C MET A 699 -34.55 -29.90 -11.13
N LYS A 700 -35.69 -30.33 -10.58
CA LYS A 700 -36.98 -30.27 -11.26
C LYS A 700 -38.08 -29.80 -10.33
N LEU A 701 -38.80 -28.73 -10.68
CA LEU A 701 -39.86 -28.20 -9.85
C LEU A 701 -41.03 -29.20 -9.71
N LYS A 702 -41.61 -29.21 -8.52
CA LYS A 702 -42.93 -29.81 -8.25
C LYS A 702 -44.00 -28.75 -8.16
N GLN A 703 -43.82 -27.82 -7.22
CA GLN A 703 -44.75 -26.74 -6.97
C GLN A 703 -44.09 -25.62 -6.17
N VAL A 704 -44.71 -24.45 -6.19
CA VAL A 704 -44.34 -23.30 -5.36
C VAL A 704 -45.52 -22.92 -4.49
N ASN A 705 -45.38 -22.98 -3.18
CA ASN A 705 -46.40 -22.49 -2.24
C ASN A 705 -46.04 -21.08 -1.79
N VAL A 706 -46.97 -20.15 -1.92
CA VAL A 706 -46.81 -18.75 -1.53
C VAL A 706 -47.82 -18.44 -0.43
N ASN A 707 -47.31 -18.00 0.72
CA ASN A 707 -48.11 -17.56 1.85
C ASN A 707 -47.71 -16.12 2.23
N VAL A 708 -48.59 -15.17 1.94
CA VAL A 708 -48.39 -13.75 2.28
C VAL A 708 -49.29 -13.40 3.45
N THR A 709 -48.73 -12.76 4.48
CA THR A 709 -49.49 -12.36 5.67
C THR A 709 -50.72 -11.54 5.29
N GLY A 710 -51.90 -12.00 5.69
CA GLY A 710 -53.18 -11.35 5.41
C GLY A 710 -53.79 -11.65 4.03
N GLN A 711 -53.21 -12.56 3.26
CA GLN A 711 -53.76 -13.08 2.00
C GLN A 711 -53.97 -14.59 2.10
N ASP A 712 -54.83 -15.13 1.24
CA ASP A 712 -54.99 -16.59 1.13
C ASP A 712 -53.73 -17.21 0.52
N ALA A 713 -53.33 -18.38 1.02
CA ALA A 713 -52.20 -19.11 0.46
C ALA A 713 -52.51 -19.60 -0.96
N VAL A 714 -51.52 -19.50 -1.85
CA VAL A 714 -51.63 -19.89 -3.26
C VAL A 714 -50.54 -20.89 -3.61
N THR A 715 -50.90 -21.93 -4.38
CA THR A 715 -49.96 -22.91 -4.92
C THR A 715 -49.86 -22.75 -6.43
N PHE A 716 -48.64 -22.69 -6.94
CA PHE A 716 -48.35 -22.64 -8.38
C PHE A 716 -47.65 -23.93 -8.82
N THR A 717 -48.11 -24.49 -9.95
CA THR A 717 -47.45 -25.57 -10.69
C THR A 717 -46.98 -25.05 -12.05
N ALA A 718 -46.21 -25.85 -12.78
CA ALA A 718 -45.77 -25.51 -14.13
C ALA A 718 -46.95 -25.24 -15.11
N GLU A 719 -48.16 -25.73 -14.83
CA GLU A 719 -49.35 -25.46 -15.65
C GLU A 719 -50.19 -24.25 -15.19
N SER A 720 -49.81 -23.59 -14.10
CA SER A 720 -50.57 -22.45 -13.55
C SER A 720 -50.50 -21.22 -14.46
N GLU A 721 -51.62 -20.53 -14.64
CA GLU A 721 -51.69 -19.35 -15.52
C GLU A 721 -50.75 -18.24 -15.04
N GLY A 722 -49.90 -17.74 -15.94
CA GLY A 722 -48.93 -16.67 -15.67
C GLY A 722 -47.66 -17.12 -14.93
N PHE A 723 -47.62 -18.32 -14.35
CA PHE A 723 -46.43 -18.90 -13.75
C PHE A 723 -45.51 -19.44 -14.85
N LYS A 724 -44.19 -19.27 -14.71
CA LYS A 724 -43.22 -19.77 -15.69
C LYS A 724 -42.04 -20.42 -15.00
N VAL A 725 -41.69 -21.61 -15.46
CA VAL A 725 -40.37 -22.20 -15.22
C VAL A 725 -39.44 -21.71 -16.32
N VAL A 726 -38.42 -20.95 -15.94
CA VAL A 726 -37.44 -20.36 -16.86
C VAL A 726 -36.27 -21.31 -17.11
N MET A 727 -35.80 -22.01 -16.07
CA MET A 727 -34.71 -22.98 -16.13
C MET A 727 -34.92 -24.09 -15.08
N GLU A 728 -34.64 -25.33 -15.48
CA GLU A 728 -34.70 -26.55 -14.65
C GLU A 728 -33.56 -27.50 -15.07
N THR A 729 -32.33 -27.10 -14.75
CA THR A 729 -31.11 -27.90 -14.95
C THR A 729 -30.40 -28.03 -13.61
N ASP A 730 -29.12 -27.70 -13.55
CA ASP A 730 -28.34 -27.34 -12.35
C ASP A 730 -28.79 -26.04 -11.66
N SER A 731 -29.73 -25.31 -12.26
CA SER A 731 -30.39 -24.15 -11.67
C SER A 731 -31.91 -24.26 -11.81
N LEU A 732 -32.63 -23.81 -10.78
CA LEU A 732 -34.08 -23.72 -10.76
C LEU A 732 -34.48 -22.24 -10.75
N TRP A 733 -34.93 -21.74 -11.89
CA TRP A 733 -35.42 -20.37 -12.04
C TRP A 733 -36.90 -20.37 -12.36
N VAL A 734 -37.70 -19.77 -11.48
CA VAL A 734 -39.15 -19.61 -11.63
C VAL A 734 -39.56 -18.14 -11.66
N ARG A 735 -40.67 -17.85 -12.34
CA ARG A 735 -41.33 -16.55 -12.38
C ARG A 735 -42.79 -16.68 -11.98
N LEU A 736 -43.19 -15.88 -11.00
CA LEU A 736 -44.53 -15.79 -10.45
C LEU A 736 -45.44 -14.91 -11.35
N PRO A 737 -46.76 -15.11 -11.34
CA PRO A 737 -47.69 -14.31 -12.15
C PRO A 737 -47.75 -12.83 -11.76
N ALA A 738 -47.45 -12.52 -10.50
CA ALA A 738 -47.45 -11.17 -9.95
C ALA A 738 -46.34 -11.02 -8.91
N ALA A 739 -45.81 -9.80 -8.79
CA ALA A 739 -44.80 -9.48 -7.80
C ALA A 739 -45.38 -9.54 -6.37
N ILE A 740 -44.68 -10.27 -5.51
CA ILE A 740 -44.96 -10.38 -4.08
C ILE A 740 -44.38 -9.15 -3.38
N LYS A 741 -45.26 -8.42 -2.69
CA LYS A 741 -44.92 -7.34 -1.76
C LYS A 741 -46.03 -7.25 -0.70
N THR A 742 -45.67 -7.04 0.56
CA THR A 742 -46.64 -6.79 1.64
C THR A 742 -46.20 -5.60 2.49
N THR A 743 -47.16 -4.89 3.09
CA THR A 743 -46.89 -3.81 4.07
C THR A 743 -47.22 -4.21 5.50
N SER A 744 -47.73 -5.42 5.71
CA SER A 744 -48.16 -5.93 7.01
C SER A 744 -47.72 -7.37 7.16
N GLY A 745 -46.54 -7.59 7.73
CA GLY A 745 -45.97 -8.91 8.00
C GLY A 745 -44.92 -9.35 6.98
N SER A 746 -44.93 -10.65 6.66
CA SER A 746 -43.94 -11.32 5.82
C SER A 746 -44.59 -12.12 4.69
N ALA A 747 -43.79 -12.48 3.70
CA ALA A 747 -44.13 -13.48 2.70
C ALA A 747 -43.24 -14.71 2.87
N LEU A 748 -43.84 -15.89 2.94
CA LEU A 748 -43.15 -17.17 2.94
C LEU A 748 -43.39 -17.84 1.59
N VAL A 749 -42.31 -18.20 0.90
CA VAL A 749 -42.35 -18.98 -0.33
C VAL A 749 -41.66 -20.31 -0.09
N GLU A 750 -42.31 -21.41 -0.45
CA GLU A 750 -41.72 -22.75 -0.44
C GLU A 750 -41.62 -23.25 -1.89
N LEU A 751 -40.41 -23.51 -2.35
CA LEU A 751 -40.16 -24.18 -3.62
C LEU A 751 -39.94 -25.67 -3.33
N GLN A 752 -40.87 -26.51 -3.76
CA GLN A 752 -40.72 -27.95 -3.68
C GLN A 752 -40.16 -28.48 -5.01
N PHE A 753 -39.06 -29.22 -4.97
CA PHE A 753 -38.39 -29.74 -6.16
C PHE A 753 -37.76 -31.12 -5.91
N GLU A 754 -37.55 -31.85 -7.00
CA GLU A 754 -36.73 -33.06 -7.00
C GLU A 754 -35.29 -32.68 -7.34
N ALA A 755 -34.32 -33.18 -6.58
CA ALA A 755 -32.90 -33.09 -6.89
C ALA A 755 -32.18 -34.41 -6.63
N THR A 756 -31.10 -34.70 -7.37
CA THR A 756 -30.23 -35.85 -7.06
C THR A 756 -28.91 -35.34 -6.51
N ILE A 757 -28.62 -35.69 -5.26
CA ILE A 757 -27.45 -35.21 -4.54
C ILE A 757 -26.34 -36.25 -4.64
N PHE A 758 -25.12 -35.85 -5.02
CA PHE A 758 -23.96 -36.75 -5.10
C PHE A 758 -22.84 -36.37 -4.11
N GLY A 759 -22.71 -35.10 -3.72
CA GLY A 759 -21.67 -34.59 -2.81
C GLY A 759 -21.92 -34.78 -1.31
N PHE A 760 -20.91 -34.45 -0.49
CA PHE A 760 -21.04 -34.41 0.98
C PHE A 760 -21.83 -33.20 1.47
N ASN A 761 -21.50 -32.03 0.92
CA ASN A 761 -22.16 -30.76 1.18
C ASN A 761 -22.66 -30.26 -0.16
N THR A 762 -23.97 -30.04 -0.29
CA THR A 762 -24.56 -29.42 -1.47
C THR A 762 -25.15 -28.08 -1.08
N PHE A 763 -24.67 -27.02 -1.71
CA PHE A 763 -25.11 -25.65 -1.48
C PHE A 763 -26.23 -25.31 -2.45
N PHE A 764 -27.33 -24.76 -1.95
CA PHE A 764 -28.41 -24.20 -2.75
C PHE A 764 -28.43 -22.69 -2.58
N ILE A 765 -27.89 -21.94 -3.53
CA ILE A 765 -27.79 -20.47 -3.42
C ILE A 765 -29.08 -19.86 -3.97
N GLY A 766 -29.91 -19.31 -3.07
CA GLY A 766 -31.14 -18.62 -3.44
C GLY A 766 -30.93 -17.15 -3.79
N SER A 767 -31.68 -16.65 -4.77
CA SER A 767 -31.78 -15.23 -5.13
C SER A 767 -33.21 -14.85 -5.53
N MET A 768 -33.62 -13.65 -5.17
CA MET A 768 -34.94 -13.06 -5.45
C MET A 768 -34.79 -11.91 -6.45
N GLY A 769 -35.62 -11.86 -7.48
CA GLY A 769 -35.54 -10.89 -8.55
C GLY A 769 -36.89 -10.27 -8.93
N HIS A 770 -36.84 -9.23 -9.75
CA HIS A 770 -38.02 -8.60 -10.30
C HIS A 770 -37.86 -8.44 -11.82
N SER A 771 -38.69 -9.12 -12.60
CA SER A 771 -38.57 -9.31 -14.05
C SER A 771 -38.56 -8.01 -14.87
N GLN A 772 -39.14 -6.94 -14.35
CA GLN A 772 -39.17 -5.61 -14.98
C GLN A 772 -37.94 -4.73 -14.69
N PHE A 773 -37.09 -5.08 -13.72
CA PHE A 773 -35.96 -4.27 -13.30
C PHE A 773 -34.65 -5.00 -13.53
N LYS A 774 -33.70 -4.36 -14.21
CA LYS A 774 -32.34 -4.91 -14.37
C LYS A 774 -31.62 -4.96 -13.02
N ASN A 775 -30.74 -5.94 -12.85
CA ASN A 775 -29.87 -6.12 -11.69
C ASN A 775 -30.61 -6.17 -10.35
N SER A 776 -31.89 -6.59 -10.35
CA SER A 776 -32.74 -6.67 -9.15
C SER A 776 -32.47 -7.90 -8.28
N TRP A 777 -31.53 -8.77 -8.67
CA TRP A 777 -31.26 -10.01 -7.94
C TRP A 777 -30.67 -9.70 -6.57
N GLN A 778 -31.42 -10.05 -5.53
CA GLN A 778 -31.04 -9.95 -4.14
C GLN A 778 -30.85 -11.35 -3.59
N ARG A 779 -29.70 -11.59 -2.96
CA ARG A 779 -29.37 -12.90 -2.40
C ARG A 779 -30.30 -13.25 -1.21
N VAL A 780 -30.56 -14.53 -1.05
CA VAL A 780 -31.20 -15.12 0.13
C VAL A 780 -30.10 -15.46 1.14
N ASP A 781 -30.18 -14.88 2.34
CA ASP A 781 -29.26 -15.18 3.45
C ASP A 781 -29.71 -16.45 4.20
N ASP A 782 -28.77 -17.18 4.82
CA ASP A 782 -29.10 -18.34 5.66
C ASP A 782 -29.85 -17.90 6.92
N GLY A 783 -30.87 -18.68 7.32
CA GLY A 783 -31.50 -18.55 8.63
C GLY A 783 -32.87 -19.22 8.69
N ASP A 784 -33.53 -19.17 9.86
CA ASP A 784 -34.90 -19.67 10.03
C ASP A 784 -35.81 -18.95 9.02
N ALA A 785 -36.46 -19.67 8.10
CA ALA A 785 -37.46 -19.14 7.19
C ALA A 785 -38.87 -19.62 7.54
N ASN A 786 -39.03 -20.87 7.97
CA ASN A 786 -40.33 -21.51 8.19
C ASN A 786 -40.91 -21.32 9.62
N GLY A 787 -40.17 -20.69 10.54
CA GLY A 787 -40.54 -20.47 11.94
C GLY A 787 -40.31 -21.66 12.88
N VAL A 788 -39.59 -22.68 12.43
CA VAL A 788 -39.22 -23.89 13.16
C VAL A 788 -37.70 -24.05 13.10
N VAL A 789 -37.05 -24.11 14.26
CA VAL A 789 -35.59 -24.27 14.34
C VAL A 789 -35.21 -25.73 14.00
N ASP A 790 -35.03 -26.02 12.71
CA ASP A 790 -34.61 -27.34 12.22
C ASP A 790 -33.29 -27.31 11.44
N SER A 791 -33.09 -26.36 10.53
CA SER A 791 -31.91 -26.27 9.68
C SER A 791 -31.22 -24.92 9.71
N GLU A 792 -31.97 -23.81 9.54
CA GLU A 792 -31.44 -22.45 9.41
C GLU A 792 -30.29 -22.35 8.38
N THR A 793 -30.27 -23.23 7.37
CA THR A 793 -29.18 -23.35 6.40
C THR A 793 -29.71 -23.70 5.02
N THR A 794 -29.05 -23.17 3.99
CA THR A 794 -29.26 -23.52 2.58
C THR A 794 -28.38 -24.68 2.10
N VAL A 795 -27.74 -25.39 3.03
CA VAL A 795 -26.85 -26.53 2.76
C VAL A 795 -27.52 -27.85 3.11
N VAL A 796 -27.47 -28.80 2.18
CA VAL A 796 -27.84 -30.19 2.43
C VAL A 796 -26.57 -31.02 2.71
N LEU A 797 -26.55 -31.68 3.86
CA LEU A 797 -25.47 -32.55 4.31
C LEU A 797 -25.80 -34.03 4.10
N ALA A 798 -24.93 -34.76 3.43
CA ALA A 798 -25.04 -36.21 3.29
C ALA A 798 -24.30 -36.95 4.43
N LEU A 799 -25.02 -37.64 5.30
CA LEU A 799 -24.46 -38.34 6.47
C LEU A 799 -23.49 -39.48 6.06
N GLU A 800 -22.35 -39.63 6.75
CA GLU A 800 -21.16 -40.44 6.37
C GLU A 800 -21.31 -41.93 5.98
N ARG A 801 -22.51 -42.53 6.10
CA ARG A 801 -22.78 -43.94 5.80
C ARG A 801 -23.12 -44.12 4.30
N GLY A 802 -22.59 -45.15 3.61
CA GLY A 802 -22.87 -45.41 2.18
C GLY A 802 -21.64 -45.64 1.26
N GLN A 803 -21.88 -46.13 0.04
CA GLN A 803 -20.87 -46.48 -0.98
C GLN A 803 -20.36 -45.22 -1.74
N LEU A 804 -19.13 -45.27 -2.29
CA LEU A 804 -18.58 -44.20 -3.16
C LEU A 804 -19.01 -44.35 -4.63
N LEU A 805 -19.25 -45.59 -5.04
CA LEU A 805 -19.79 -45.96 -6.35
C LEU A 805 -21.19 -46.54 -6.15
N GLY A 806 -22.18 -46.02 -6.88
CA GLY A 806 -23.57 -46.48 -6.85
C GLY A 806 -24.19 -46.55 -8.25
N ASP A 807 -25.41 -47.12 -8.33
CA ASP A 807 -26.21 -47.24 -9.57
C ASP A 807 -25.44 -47.73 -10.81
N LEU A 808 -24.57 -48.74 -10.62
CA LEU A 808 -23.81 -49.33 -11.73
C LEU A 808 -24.75 -50.15 -12.64
N GLN A 809 -24.97 -49.64 -13.84
CA GLN A 809 -25.75 -50.27 -14.91
C GLN A 809 -24.82 -50.64 -16.07
N VAL A 810 -24.94 -51.88 -16.54
CA VAL A 810 -24.18 -52.43 -17.66
C VAL A 810 -25.21 -53.08 -18.58
N ASP A 811 -25.19 -52.73 -19.87
CA ASP A 811 -26.10 -53.34 -20.84
C ASP A 811 -25.90 -54.86 -20.92
N ARG A 812 -27.01 -55.58 -21.01
CA ARG A 812 -27.03 -57.05 -20.83
C ARG A 812 -26.58 -57.84 -22.07
N VAL A 813 -26.53 -57.20 -23.23
CA VAL A 813 -26.22 -57.83 -24.52
C VAL A 813 -25.12 -57.02 -25.18
N PHE A 814 -24.00 -57.66 -25.49
CA PHE A 814 -22.84 -57.03 -26.10
C PHE A 814 -22.25 -57.96 -27.15
N THR A 815 -22.33 -57.53 -28.41
CA THR A 815 -22.00 -58.28 -29.63
C THR A 815 -21.12 -57.43 -30.54
N PRO A 816 -19.83 -57.21 -30.21
CA PRO A 816 -18.92 -56.36 -30.99
C PRO A 816 -18.48 -57.04 -32.30
N ASN A 817 -19.41 -57.28 -33.22
CA ASN A 817 -19.18 -57.98 -34.50
C ASN A 817 -19.24 -57.04 -35.72
N GLY A 818 -19.56 -55.77 -35.50
CA GLY A 818 -19.65 -54.72 -36.51
C GLY A 818 -20.94 -54.77 -37.34
N ASP A 819 -22.01 -55.39 -36.85
CA ASP A 819 -23.31 -55.48 -37.55
C ASP A 819 -24.24 -54.27 -37.29
N GLY A 820 -23.82 -53.34 -36.43
CA GLY A 820 -24.54 -52.13 -36.04
C GLY A 820 -25.48 -52.32 -34.84
N VAL A 821 -25.53 -53.51 -34.22
CA VAL A 821 -26.45 -53.85 -33.13
C VAL A 821 -25.66 -54.34 -31.91
N ASN A 822 -25.78 -53.64 -30.78
CA ASN A 822 -25.05 -53.91 -29.52
C ASN A 822 -23.51 -54.04 -29.70
N ASP A 823 -22.95 -53.32 -30.68
CA ASP A 823 -21.50 -53.26 -30.93
C ASP A 823 -20.73 -52.49 -29.86
N GLU A 824 -21.45 -51.73 -29.03
CA GLU A 824 -20.90 -50.92 -27.96
C GLU A 824 -21.56 -51.32 -26.64
N LEU A 825 -20.74 -51.53 -25.62
CA LEU A 825 -21.18 -51.72 -24.25
C LEU A 825 -21.16 -50.39 -23.53
N GLU A 826 -22.33 -49.84 -23.26
CA GLU A 826 -22.46 -48.68 -22.38
C GLU A 826 -22.48 -49.12 -20.91
N VAL A 827 -21.71 -48.41 -20.09
CA VAL A 827 -21.62 -48.60 -18.65
C VAL A 827 -21.84 -47.27 -17.97
N SER A 828 -22.91 -47.17 -17.18
CA SER A 828 -23.20 -45.97 -16.38
C SER A 828 -23.07 -46.26 -14.89
N PHE A 829 -22.53 -45.30 -14.15
CA PHE A 829 -22.37 -45.38 -12.69
C PHE A 829 -22.39 -43.99 -12.06
N SER A 830 -22.70 -43.92 -10.78
CA SER A 830 -22.72 -42.68 -10.01
C SER A 830 -21.52 -42.63 -9.08
N LEU A 831 -20.71 -41.56 -9.18
CA LEU A 831 -19.67 -41.23 -8.23
C LEU A 831 -20.25 -40.31 -7.15
N MET A 832 -20.09 -40.69 -5.89
CA MET A 832 -20.66 -39.98 -4.76
C MET A 832 -19.56 -39.65 -3.75
N ARG A 833 -19.75 -38.56 -3.01
CA ARG A 833 -18.99 -38.22 -1.78
C ARG A 833 -17.51 -37.96 -2.04
N VAL A 834 -17.24 -37.20 -3.09
CA VAL A 834 -15.91 -36.71 -3.41
C VAL A 834 -15.92 -35.20 -3.22
N LEU A 835 -14.89 -34.65 -2.55
CA LEU A 835 -14.82 -33.23 -2.20
C LEU A 835 -14.56 -32.31 -3.41
N SER A 836 -13.88 -32.82 -4.44
CA SER A 836 -13.57 -32.05 -5.65
C SER A 836 -13.57 -32.98 -6.86
N SER A 837 -12.65 -33.93 -6.89
CA SER A 837 -12.55 -34.93 -7.96
C SER A 837 -11.78 -36.16 -7.51
N ALA A 838 -12.03 -37.32 -8.11
CA ALA A 838 -11.33 -38.57 -7.83
C ALA A 838 -10.81 -39.20 -9.13
N PRO A 839 -9.55 -39.67 -9.15
CA PRO A 839 -9.06 -40.52 -10.24
C PRO A 839 -9.87 -41.82 -10.29
N VAL A 840 -10.42 -42.12 -11.48
CA VAL A 840 -11.12 -43.36 -11.78
C VAL A 840 -10.37 -44.14 -12.86
N GLN A 841 -10.29 -45.45 -12.67
CA GLN A 841 -9.78 -46.40 -13.65
C GLN A 841 -10.87 -47.42 -13.97
N VAL A 842 -11.18 -47.57 -15.25
CA VAL A 842 -12.11 -48.59 -15.76
C VAL A 842 -11.33 -49.54 -16.66
N GLU A 843 -11.22 -50.79 -16.24
CA GLU A 843 -10.42 -51.82 -16.90
C GLU A 843 -11.25 -53.10 -17.09
N VAL A 844 -10.93 -53.84 -18.14
CA VAL A 844 -11.53 -55.15 -18.43
C VAL A 844 -10.43 -56.20 -18.32
N TYR A 845 -10.74 -57.28 -17.62
CA TYR A 845 -9.86 -58.41 -17.40
C TYR A 845 -10.50 -59.68 -17.95
N ASP A 846 -9.68 -60.66 -18.33
CA ASP A 846 -10.16 -62.02 -18.52
C ASP A 846 -10.35 -62.73 -17.16
N LEU A 847 -10.95 -63.92 -17.17
CA LEU A 847 -11.15 -64.70 -15.93
C LEU A 847 -9.84 -65.22 -15.29
N ALA A 848 -8.71 -65.14 -15.99
CA ALA A 848 -7.39 -65.44 -15.44
C ALA A 848 -6.76 -64.21 -14.75
N GLY A 849 -7.45 -63.06 -14.75
CA GLY A 849 -6.98 -61.81 -14.16
C GLY A 849 -5.98 -61.05 -15.04
N ARG A 850 -5.86 -61.39 -16.33
CA ARG A 850 -5.01 -60.66 -17.27
C ARG A 850 -5.77 -59.44 -17.81
N PRO A 851 -5.16 -58.24 -17.86
CA PRO A 851 -5.80 -57.06 -18.42
C PRO A 851 -6.02 -57.24 -19.93
N VAL A 852 -7.24 -56.97 -20.37
CA VAL A 852 -7.69 -57.09 -21.76
C VAL A 852 -7.83 -55.72 -22.40
N ALA A 853 -8.44 -54.77 -21.68
CA ALA A 853 -8.63 -53.40 -22.15
C ALA A 853 -8.60 -52.42 -20.98
N ARG A 854 -8.14 -51.19 -21.24
CA ARG A 854 -8.30 -50.04 -20.34
C ARG A 854 -9.27 -49.08 -21.03
N ILE A 855 -10.49 -48.98 -20.51
CA ILE A 855 -11.57 -48.20 -21.11
C ILE A 855 -11.42 -46.72 -20.76
N ALA A 856 -11.09 -46.42 -19.50
CA ALA A 856 -10.90 -45.05 -19.03
C ALA A 856 -9.85 -44.98 -17.92
N GLU A 857 -9.05 -43.92 -17.93
CA GLU A 857 -8.16 -43.51 -16.85
C GLU A 857 -8.16 -41.98 -16.81
N THR A 858 -9.02 -41.43 -15.97
CA THR A 858 -9.27 -39.99 -15.92
C THR A 858 -9.67 -39.58 -14.51
N THR A 859 -9.78 -38.28 -14.28
CA THR A 859 -10.28 -37.72 -13.03
C THR A 859 -11.71 -37.24 -13.23
N ILE A 860 -12.63 -37.72 -12.40
CA ILE A 860 -14.05 -37.39 -12.46
C ILE A 860 -14.53 -36.72 -11.18
N THR A 861 -15.52 -35.84 -11.29
CA THR A 861 -16.21 -35.19 -10.17
C THR A 861 -17.37 -36.05 -9.66
N ALA A 862 -17.98 -35.67 -8.53
CA ALA A 862 -19.24 -36.30 -8.12
C ALA A 862 -20.32 -36.13 -9.22
N GLY A 863 -21.22 -37.10 -9.35
CA GLY A 863 -22.23 -37.10 -10.41
C GLY A 863 -22.38 -38.44 -11.13
N ARG A 864 -23.21 -38.46 -12.17
CA ARG A 864 -23.43 -39.63 -13.03
C ARG A 864 -22.44 -39.62 -14.20
N HIS A 865 -21.78 -40.75 -14.41
CA HIS A 865 -20.77 -40.96 -15.44
C HIS A 865 -21.14 -42.13 -16.34
N THR A 866 -20.79 -42.01 -17.62
CA THR A 866 -20.95 -43.07 -18.62
C THR A 866 -19.63 -43.33 -19.31
N VAL A 867 -19.28 -44.60 -19.50
CA VAL A 867 -18.13 -45.05 -20.29
C VAL A 867 -18.58 -46.11 -21.29
N THR A 868 -17.96 -46.12 -22.46
CA THR A 868 -18.34 -47.01 -23.56
C THR A 868 -17.17 -47.91 -23.92
N TRP A 869 -17.44 -49.20 -24.14
CA TRP A 869 -16.45 -50.15 -24.64
C TRP A 869 -16.92 -50.82 -25.92
N THR A 870 -16.15 -50.69 -27.00
CA THR A 870 -16.45 -51.26 -28.33
C THR A 870 -15.92 -52.69 -28.51
N GLY A 871 -15.39 -53.31 -27.44
CA GLY A 871 -15.00 -54.72 -27.48
C GLY A 871 -13.62 -54.96 -28.04
N VAL A 872 -12.83 -53.89 -28.19
CA VAL A 872 -11.44 -53.96 -28.62
C VAL A 872 -10.50 -54.12 -27.42
N ASP A 873 -9.46 -54.93 -27.59
CA ASP A 873 -8.35 -55.07 -26.65
C ASP A 873 -7.30 -53.96 -26.83
N GLN A 874 -6.23 -53.99 -26.01
CA GLN A 874 -5.14 -53.03 -26.09
C GLN A 874 -4.36 -53.02 -27.42
N SER A 875 -4.48 -54.08 -28.24
CA SER A 875 -3.87 -54.18 -29.57
C SER A 875 -4.78 -53.69 -30.69
N GLY A 876 -6.02 -53.30 -30.36
CA GLY A 876 -7.05 -52.89 -31.30
C GLY A 876 -7.81 -54.06 -31.94
N ALA A 877 -7.63 -55.29 -31.45
CA ALA A 877 -8.35 -56.47 -31.94
C ALA A 877 -9.64 -56.68 -31.15
N ILE A 878 -10.70 -57.16 -31.82
CA ILE A 878 -11.95 -57.54 -31.17
C ILE A 878 -11.69 -58.73 -30.25
N VAL A 879 -12.17 -58.65 -29.00
CA VAL A 879 -12.01 -59.71 -28.01
C VAL A 879 -12.85 -60.95 -28.37
N PRO A 880 -12.36 -62.18 -28.12
CA PRO A 880 -13.13 -63.39 -28.40
C PRO A 880 -14.40 -63.50 -27.54
N PRO A 881 -15.43 -64.25 -27.98
CA PRO A 881 -16.61 -64.52 -27.16
C PRO A 881 -16.22 -65.15 -25.82
N GLY A 882 -16.81 -64.68 -24.73
CA GLY A 882 -16.41 -65.10 -23.40
C GLY A 882 -16.98 -64.23 -22.28
N ILE A 883 -16.60 -64.58 -21.05
CA ILE A 883 -16.93 -63.80 -19.86
C ILE A 883 -15.69 -63.01 -19.48
N TYR A 884 -15.88 -61.70 -19.30
CA TYR A 884 -14.84 -60.76 -18.88
C TYR A 884 -15.23 -60.12 -17.55
N LEU A 885 -14.24 -59.69 -16.79
CA LEU A 885 -14.41 -58.97 -15.54
C LEU A 885 -14.11 -57.50 -15.78
N MET A 886 -15.15 -56.66 -15.79
CA MET A 886 -14.97 -55.22 -15.72
C MET A 886 -14.71 -54.79 -14.28
N HIS A 887 -13.68 -53.99 -14.09
CA HIS A 887 -13.24 -53.44 -12.82
C HIS A 887 -13.26 -51.90 -12.92
N ILE A 888 -14.00 -51.27 -12.01
CA ILE A 888 -14.02 -49.83 -11.82
C ILE A 888 -13.35 -49.57 -10.47
N ASP A 889 -12.25 -48.84 -10.46
CA ASP A 889 -11.47 -48.51 -9.26
C ASP A 889 -11.33 -47.00 -9.07
N LEU A 890 -11.52 -46.54 -7.83
CA LEU A 890 -11.33 -45.16 -7.42
C LEU A 890 -10.10 -45.04 -6.53
N LYS A 891 -9.20 -44.12 -6.88
CA LYS A 891 -8.01 -43.82 -6.07
C LYS A 891 -8.30 -42.63 -5.14
N VAL A 892 -8.80 -42.91 -3.94
CA VAL A 892 -9.11 -41.88 -2.93
C VAL A 892 -8.32 -42.13 -1.63
N ASP A 893 -7.78 -41.06 -1.03
CA ASP A 893 -6.98 -41.08 0.22
C ASP A 893 -7.81 -41.29 1.50
N SER A 894 -8.84 -42.14 1.45
CA SER A 894 -9.70 -42.42 2.60
C SER A 894 -9.15 -43.59 3.43
N THR A 895 -8.81 -43.32 4.69
CA THR A 895 -8.47 -44.32 5.73
C THR A 895 -9.65 -45.20 6.16
N SER A 896 -10.86 -44.96 5.63
CA SER A 896 -12.06 -45.74 5.92
C SER A 896 -12.23 -46.90 4.92
N LYS A 897 -12.52 -48.12 5.42
CA LYS A 897 -12.80 -49.34 4.62
C LYS A 897 -14.12 -49.21 3.83
N LYS A 898 -14.20 -48.27 2.88
CA LYS A 898 -15.30 -48.13 1.92
C LYS A 898 -14.92 -48.87 0.63
N LYS A 899 -15.89 -49.47 -0.07
CA LYS A 899 -15.67 -50.12 -1.37
C LYS A 899 -15.30 -49.03 -2.39
N THR A 900 -14.00 -48.82 -2.60
CA THR A 900 -13.44 -47.92 -3.63
C THR A 900 -13.45 -48.55 -5.01
N SER A 901 -13.75 -49.85 -5.09
CA SER A 901 -13.86 -50.58 -6.35
C SER A 901 -15.13 -51.41 -6.45
N VAL A 902 -15.59 -51.58 -7.69
CA VAL A 902 -16.71 -52.44 -8.05
C VAL A 902 -16.31 -53.31 -9.25
N HIS A 903 -16.80 -54.55 -9.24
CA HIS A 903 -16.64 -55.48 -10.36
C HIS A 903 -17.99 -55.86 -10.97
N ARG A 904 -18.01 -56.05 -12.29
CA ARG A 904 -19.14 -56.61 -13.04
C ARG A 904 -18.66 -57.62 -14.07
N LEU A 905 -19.45 -58.67 -14.28
CA LEU A 905 -19.21 -59.61 -15.35
C LEU A 905 -19.82 -59.06 -16.64
N VAL A 906 -19.00 -58.96 -17.67
CA VAL A 906 -19.39 -58.61 -19.02
C VAL A 906 -19.41 -59.88 -19.85
N ARG A 907 -20.46 -60.08 -20.64
CA ARG A 907 -20.59 -61.25 -21.51
C ARG A 907 -20.47 -60.78 -22.95
N VAL A 908 -19.41 -61.19 -23.62
CA VAL A 908 -19.21 -60.98 -25.05
C VAL A 908 -19.71 -62.22 -25.77
N ALA A 909 -20.66 -62.05 -26.68
CA ALA A 909 -21.13 -63.11 -27.56
C ALA A 909 -21.33 -62.51 -28.95
N TYR A 910 -21.01 -63.23 -30.01
CA TYR A 910 -21.36 -62.88 -31.38
C TYR A 910 -21.25 -64.09 -32.30
#